data_AF-A0A1G0Z282-F1
#
_entry.id   AF-A0A1G0Z282-F1
#
_cell.length_a   1.000
_cell.length_b   1.000
_cell.length_c   1.000
_cell.angle_alpha   90.00
_cell.angle_beta   90.00
_cell.angle_gamma   90.00
#
_symmetry.space_group_name_H-M   'P 1'
#
loop_
_entity.id
_entity.type
_entity.pdbx_description
1 polymer ?
#
loop_
_entity_poly.entity_id
_entity_poly.type
_entity_poly.pdbx_seq_one_letter_code
_entity_poly.pdbx_strand_id
1 'polypeptide(L)'
;MGIINSFGKNVASFHFFKRFLKIYLLLFSISLSASEYFVSTTGNDTRSGTTKEEAFKTVAKAFSVLKPGDVLTVCPGEYFESVKCALTGTEKMPITIRAEHKGLSIIRGDQTLKAEFKKVAGLNFTYECIPPVAVKGVIERDSLSIYSSAYSKETVDKYPGTYFYDQNNKKLYLHTSTSETPERHYLTLSGIAGEYGIYIIPPEKDANAQNIIVDGLAFTGFTQDISNNTKRKGLGFGISLGKNCIIKNCTAFLNATGIIIEGLPHPSRHKETAFSEKGIDSCVIENCTGYGNYDGEGFGASILMKGTVRNSSIRNCTAFMSSKCIRLYAGVIENCSLENNTAFLPGDIWDKGNFANNNRIIGNICDKINNYTQNNIIKGNVFKTSGGPEREVVDNASALNITPVGADEINLEQHFADPEHLDYRLQSDSSFRGTGKEPFPYADNVFFVRNDGNDNGEGTSVKKAWKTLKKACKKAQAGQTVYIFPGHYDEELSPENSGKKNSPIIFRRRGTGEVFIKSINVTQKSNIEIEGINVISDNNDAILLKNSENIILTQCVAANSKNCGIMAENINDMKITHCSIIKNKTGIYLSDCTNSVLTANIFSENGSSLSADSVETLCSDYNSYNPVNTFFILRSSYFWLSDASYQLPQWIRKYSLDIHSQEAIPEFTSPEKGKFYLKNFQAFNGRGPLAMPIGPFARIRKPAVAENKDVRVFSTSSTTANIEWQTPGAPANAELHWGTDAECKNRISVSMDALLPYTMDINHYFSIIGLKPGEKYYFKAVSKIPFKTVFSNEEAYDKPEKEALKVLVSETRSFNTHKDDLAPKTYHVSLKGDNKNSGLSENTAFRNISFAATKINAGDTVIIHDGTYEEDIIIKATGDKNATITFKAENPGKVLLKGNGIIKSAFELRFKSWITLDGLYISGYVYFTPDISGCLSIIGGSNNTIKRCILDGRPVSPLMTLVAKCTQGLLIENCVFRNAWSEIVIYESPDAIMRNNVFYGNMVSCITVNNSINSKFTLSHNIICDQVPKKLNNTLVNIGDTGVMREEYNCYFTRLPEDRKKVFSIRRPKREELTLSEFTRKTGKETTSFFANPGMKIIKEYEIYHGDMTGRPHKFVTQEMNMDSAGNPVIALFDDFFASNPKCRKSKDGKTIGLEPDKFKIKDK
;
A
#
# COMPACT_ATOMS: atom_id res chain seq x y z
N MET A 1 -87.19 -9.08 6.16
CA MET A 1 -88.41 -9.53 5.44
C MET A 1 -87.94 -10.40 4.28
N GLY A 2 -88.21 -11.70 4.09
CA GLY A 2 -88.92 -12.74 4.84
C GLY A 2 -88.86 -14.04 3.99
N ILE A 3 -88.87 -15.21 4.69
CA ILE A 3 -89.42 -16.53 4.26
C ILE A 3 -88.65 -17.25 3.11
N ILE A 4 -87.92 -18.38 3.24
CA ILE A 4 -88.11 -19.73 3.82
C ILE A 4 -89.28 -20.56 3.23
N ASN A 5 -89.00 -21.46 2.27
CA ASN A 5 -89.27 -22.92 2.31
C ASN A 5 -89.43 -23.55 0.90
N SER A 6 -88.65 -24.58 0.56
CA SER A 6 -89.09 -25.99 0.66
C SER A 6 -88.01 -27.00 0.25
N PHE A 7 -87.72 -27.94 1.18
CA PHE A 7 -87.28 -29.34 1.07
C PHE A 7 -87.20 -30.00 -0.34
N GLY A 8 -86.30 -30.93 -0.66
CA GLY A 8 -85.34 -31.71 0.12
C GLY A 8 -84.83 -32.94 -0.68
N LYS A 9 -83.90 -33.69 -0.06
CA LYS A 9 -83.35 -35.03 -0.40
C LYS A 9 -82.17 -35.09 -1.39
N ASN A 10 -80.94 -35.24 -0.89
CA ASN A 10 -80.38 -36.55 -0.55
C ASN A 10 -78.93 -36.46 -0.04
N VAL A 11 -78.69 -37.17 1.06
CA VAL A 11 -77.43 -37.31 1.77
C VAL A 11 -76.58 -38.35 1.06
N ALA A 12 -75.57 -37.91 0.30
CA ALA A 12 -74.40 -38.72 -0.07
C ALA A 12 -73.35 -37.84 -0.77
N SER A 13 -72.61 -36.98 -0.05
CA SER A 13 -71.32 -36.41 -0.51
C SER A 13 -70.65 -35.49 0.53
N PHE A 14 -70.45 -35.95 1.77
CA PHE A 14 -69.68 -35.19 2.77
C PHE A 14 -68.26 -35.72 3.03
N HIS A 15 -67.83 -36.75 2.29
CA HIS A 15 -66.43 -37.24 2.29
C HIS A 15 -65.65 -36.95 1.00
N PHE A 16 -66.30 -36.43 -0.04
CA PHE A 16 -65.63 -36.05 -1.30
C PHE A 16 -65.12 -34.60 -1.29
N PHE A 17 -65.77 -33.69 -0.55
CA PHE A 17 -65.46 -32.25 -0.56
C PHE A 17 -64.24 -31.85 0.29
N LYS A 18 -63.88 -32.62 1.33
CA LYS A 18 -62.65 -32.40 2.14
C LYS A 18 -61.38 -32.95 1.49
N ARG A 19 -61.49 -33.87 0.52
CA ARG A 19 -60.36 -34.35 -0.29
C ARG A 19 -60.10 -33.45 -1.52
N PHE A 20 -61.14 -32.86 -2.11
CA PHE A 20 -60.98 -31.90 -3.21
C PHE A 20 -60.36 -30.56 -2.77
N LEU A 21 -60.66 -30.07 -1.56
CA LEU A 21 -60.02 -28.84 -1.05
C LEU A 21 -58.54 -29.03 -0.67
N LYS A 22 -58.14 -30.26 -0.28
CA LYS A 22 -56.71 -30.61 -0.09
C LYS A 22 -55.96 -30.85 -1.39
N ILE A 23 -56.64 -31.20 -2.49
CA ILE A 23 -56.02 -31.40 -3.82
C ILE A 23 -55.97 -30.08 -4.61
N TYR A 24 -56.92 -29.15 -4.43
CA TYR A 24 -56.85 -27.81 -5.01
C TYR A 24 -55.83 -26.89 -4.31
N LEU A 25 -55.57 -27.07 -3.00
CA LEU A 25 -54.47 -26.39 -2.30
C LEU A 25 -53.09 -27.03 -2.50
N LEU A 26 -53.00 -28.18 -3.18
CA LEU A 26 -51.74 -28.85 -3.55
C LEU A 26 -51.32 -28.61 -5.02
N LEU A 27 -52.12 -27.87 -5.81
CA LEU A 27 -51.86 -27.59 -7.23
C LEU A 27 -51.47 -26.13 -7.54
N PHE A 28 -51.41 -25.26 -6.54
CA PHE A 28 -50.66 -24.00 -6.63
C PHE A 28 -49.34 -24.11 -5.88
N SER A 29 -48.52 -25.06 -6.31
CA SER A 29 -47.07 -24.91 -6.24
C SER A 29 -46.73 -23.73 -7.14
N ILE A 30 -46.78 -22.50 -6.63
CA ILE A 30 -46.14 -21.38 -7.32
C ILE A 30 -44.67 -21.74 -7.36
N SER A 31 -44.23 -22.28 -8.49
CA SER A 31 -42.82 -22.31 -8.83
C SER A 31 -42.37 -20.86 -8.86
N LEU A 32 -41.80 -20.36 -7.76
CA LEU A 32 -41.04 -19.12 -7.80
C LEU A 32 -39.85 -19.39 -8.73
N SER A 33 -39.99 -19.03 -10.00
CA SER A 33 -38.87 -18.98 -10.93
C SER A 33 -37.94 -17.86 -10.48
N ALA A 34 -36.64 -18.16 -10.39
CA ALA A 34 -35.60 -17.13 -10.31
C ALA A 34 -35.78 -16.15 -11.47
N SER A 35 -35.74 -14.84 -11.17
CA SER A 35 -35.77 -13.79 -12.19
C SER A 35 -34.35 -13.28 -12.45
N GLU A 36 -34.04 -12.91 -13.69
CA GLU A 36 -32.82 -12.16 -14.01
C GLU A 36 -33.17 -10.69 -14.22
N TYR A 37 -32.40 -9.82 -13.57
CA TYR A 37 -32.50 -8.37 -13.72
C TYR A 37 -31.21 -7.80 -14.31
N PHE A 38 -31.33 -6.67 -15.00
CA PHE A 38 -30.24 -5.98 -15.68
C PHE A 38 -30.12 -4.54 -15.19
N VAL A 39 -28.88 -4.07 -15.06
CA VAL A 39 -28.54 -2.66 -14.79
C VAL A 39 -27.60 -2.17 -15.89
N SER A 40 -27.88 -0.99 -16.44
CA SER A 40 -27.11 -0.34 -17.50
C SER A 40 -27.03 1.17 -17.26
N THR A 41 -25.89 1.79 -17.61
CA THR A 41 -25.69 3.26 -17.50
C THR A 41 -26.67 4.06 -18.36
N THR A 42 -27.27 3.44 -19.37
CA THR A 42 -28.30 3.99 -20.26
C THR A 42 -29.72 3.55 -19.89
N GLY A 43 -29.87 2.77 -18.82
CA GLY A 43 -31.15 2.24 -18.35
C GLY A 43 -32.07 3.29 -17.71
N ASN A 44 -33.20 2.83 -17.15
CA ASN A 44 -34.16 3.67 -16.44
C ASN A 44 -34.82 2.92 -15.27
N ASP A 45 -34.74 3.50 -14.07
CA ASP A 45 -35.23 2.88 -12.82
C ASP A 45 -36.76 2.71 -12.73
N THR A 46 -37.52 3.26 -13.69
CA THR A 46 -38.97 3.03 -13.80
C THR A 46 -39.32 1.80 -14.64
N ARG A 47 -38.35 1.16 -15.31
CA ARG A 47 -38.57 -0.04 -16.13
C ARG A 47 -38.60 -1.31 -15.27
N SER A 48 -38.91 -2.45 -15.88
CA SER A 48 -39.01 -3.74 -15.20
C SER A 48 -37.65 -4.28 -14.74
N GLY A 49 -36.57 -3.95 -15.46
CA GLY A 49 -35.25 -4.52 -15.28
C GLY A 49 -35.09 -5.93 -15.86
N THR A 50 -36.11 -6.56 -16.44
CA THR A 50 -36.09 -8.01 -16.77
C THR A 50 -35.42 -8.38 -18.09
N THR A 51 -35.05 -7.39 -18.91
CA THR A 51 -34.21 -7.55 -20.11
C THR A 51 -33.14 -6.45 -20.15
N LYS A 52 -32.13 -6.57 -21.04
CA LYS A 52 -31.11 -5.53 -21.21
C LYS A 52 -31.71 -4.20 -21.69
N GLU A 53 -32.68 -4.25 -22.58
CA GLU A 53 -33.39 -3.08 -23.12
C GLU A 53 -34.25 -2.42 -22.03
N GLU A 54 -34.79 -3.22 -21.12
CA GLU A 54 -35.58 -2.76 -19.97
C GLU A 54 -34.75 -2.58 -18.69
N ALA A 55 -33.42 -2.55 -18.79
CA ALA A 55 -32.53 -2.48 -17.65
C ALA A 55 -32.81 -1.26 -16.75
N PHE A 56 -32.61 -1.46 -15.45
CA PHE A 56 -32.53 -0.37 -14.48
C PHE A 56 -31.34 0.54 -14.77
N LYS A 57 -31.40 1.79 -14.31
CA LYS A 57 -30.29 2.74 -14.41
C LYS A 57 -29.29 2.56 -13.28
N THR A 58 -29.77 2.26 -12.08
CA THR A 58 -28.97 2.25 -10.85
C THR A 58 -28.87 0.86 -10.23
N VAL A 59 -27.70 0.57 -9.65
CA VAL A 59 -27.48 -0.66 -8.88
C VAL A 59 -28.35 -0.65 -7.62
N ALA A 60 -28.53 0.51 -6.99
CA ALA A 60 -29.41 0.66 -5.84
C ALA A 60 -30.86 0.23 -6.14
N LYS A 61 -31.40 0.62 -7.31
CA LYS A 61 -32.74 0.20 -7.72
C LYS A 61 -32.83 -1.32 -7.90
N ALA A 62 -31.87 -1.92 -8.59
CA ALA A 62 -31.86 -3.37 -8.78
C ALA A 62 -31.82 -4.13 -7.45
N PHE A 63 -30.96 -3.73 -6.51
CA PHE A 63 -30.91 -4.36 -5.19
C PHE A 63 -32.20 -4.25 -4.39
N SER A 64 -33.02 -3.22 -4.63
CA SER A 64 -34.31 -3.08 -3.95
C SER A 64 -35.36 -4.12 -4.35
N VAL A 65 -35.18 -4.83 -5.48
CA VAL A 65 -36.16 -5.80 -6.00
C VAL A 65 -35.71 -7.26 -5.92
N LEU A 66 -34.42 -7.51 -5.64
CA LEU A 66 -33.86 -8.86 -5.59
C LEU A 66 -34.47 -9.71 -4.46
N LYS A 67 -34.81 -10.95 -4.79
CA LYS A 67 -35.30 -11.98 -3.89
C LYS A 67 -34.38 -13.21 -3.93
N PRO A 68 -34.45 -14.12 -2.93
CA PRO A 68 -33.68 -15.37 -2.97
C PRO A 68 -33.87 -16.13 -4.28
N GLY A 69 -32.77 -16.42 -4.96
CA GLY A 69 -32.74 -17.12 -6.25
C GLY A 69 -32.49 -16.21 -7.46
N ASP A 70 -32.70 -14.90 -7.32
CA ASP A 70 -32.56 -13.97 -8.44
C ASP A 70 -31.11 -13.75 -8.88
N VAL A 71 -30.96 -13.37 -10.14
CA VAL A 71 -29.69 -12.97 -10.76
C VAL A 71 -29.74 -11.48 -11.10
N LEU A 72 -28.70 -10.74 -10.74
CA LEU A 72 -28.46 -9.39 -11.26
C LEU A 72 -27.26 -9.41 -12.20
N THR A 73 -27.47 -8.98 -13.44
CA THR A 73 -26.41 -8.75 -14.43
C THR A 73 -26.16 -7.25 -14.58
N VAL A 74 -24.95 -6.81 -14.23
CA VAL A 74 -24.51 -5.42 -14.37
C VAL A 74 -23.78 -5.27 -15.70
N CYS A 75 -24.38 -4.54 -16.63
CA CYS A 75 -23.81 -4.25 -17.95
C CYS A 75 -22.53 -3.39 -17.83
N PRO A 76 -21.65 -3.40 -18.85
CA PRO A 76 -20.45 -2.55 -18.87
C PRO A 76 -20.77 -1.07 -18.62
N GLY A 77 -19.88 -0.40 -17.90
CA GLY A 77 -19.96 1.03 -17.63
C GLY A 77 -19.42 1.42 -16.26
N GLU A 78 -19.33 2.73 -16.06
CA GLU A 78 -18.96 3.34 -14.79
C GLU A 78 -20.21 3.82 -14.04
N TYR A 79 -20.47 3.22 -12.88
CA TYR A 79 -21.62 3.52 -12.01
C TYR A 79 -21.16 4.32 -10.81
N PHE A 80 -21.48 5.62 -10.79
CA PHE A 80 -21.10 6.54 -9.71
C PHE A 80 -22.09 6.48 -8.55
N GLU A 81 -22.02 5.40 -7.77
CA GLU A 81 -22.97 5.09 -6.69
C GLU A 81 -22.28 4.66 -5.39
N SER A 82 -22.97 4.82 -4.27
CA SER A 82 -22.62 4.20 -2.99
C SER A 82 -23.83 3.45 -2.46
N VAL A 83 -23.73 2.12 -2.39
CA VAL A 83 -24.88 1.25 -2.15
C VAL A 83 -24.69 0.45 -0.87
N LYS A 84 -25.62 0.62 0.07
CA LYS A 84 -25.73 -0.23 1.25
C LYS A 84 -27.10 -0.90 1.24
N CYS A 85 -27.15 -2.23 1.32
CA CYS A 85 -28.41 -2.96 1.19
C CYS A 85 -28.46 -4.17 2.12
N ALA A 86 -29.67 -4.54 2.53
CA ALA A 86 -29.96 -5.78 3.22
C ALA A 86 -30.32 -6.84 2.18
N LEU A 87 -29.48 -7.88 2.04
CA LEU A 87 -29.72 -8.98 1.10
C LEU A 87 -29.39 -10.32 1.76
N THR A 88 -30.19 -11.33 1.44
CA THR A 88 -29.94 -12.70 1.86
C THR A 88 -30.61 -13.69 0.91
N GLY A 89 -29.88 -14.73 0.51
CA GLY A 89 -30.41 -15.87 -0.22
C GLY A 89 -30.66 -17.07 0.69
N THR A 90 -31.02 -18.19 0.07
CA THR A 90 -31.10 -19.49 0.76
C THR A 90 -30.15 -20.47 0.12
N GLU A 91 -29.83 -21.58 0.80
CA GLU A 91 -28.93 -22.60 0.27
C GLU A 91 -29.37 -23.15 -1.09
N LYS A 92 -30.68 -23.26 -1.32
CA LYS A 92 -31.26 -23.73 -2.60
C LYS A 92 -31.49 -22.60 -3.62
N MET A 93 -31.60 -21.36 -3.14
CA MET A 93 -31.91 -20.18 -3.95
C MET A 93 -30.92 -19.06 -3.59
N PRO A 94 -29.64 -19.18 -4.01
CA PRO A 94 -28.65 -18.14 -3.79
C PRO A 94 -28.98 -16.90 -4.64
N ILE A 95 -28.62 -15.71 -4.15
CA ILE A 95 -28.67 -14.50 -4.98
C ILE A 95 -27.33 -14.38 -5.72
N THR A 96 -27.37 -14.17 -7.03
CA THR A 96 -26.17 -13.99 -7.84
C THR A 96 -26.10 -12.57 -8.39
N ILE A 97 -24.99 -11.87 -8.14
CA ILE A 97 -24.71 -10.54 -8.69
C ILE A 97 -23.47 -10.68 -9.57
N ARG A 98 -23.60 -10.43 -10.87
CA ARG A 98 -22.50 -10.63 -11.83
C ARG A 98 -22.29 -9.42 -12.73
N ALA A 99 -21.03 -9.18 -13.09
CA ALA A 99 -20.72 -8.39 -14.27
C ALA A 99 -21.11 -9.17 -15.53
N GLU A 100 -21.64 -8.48 -16.54
CA GLU A 100 -21.79 -9.05 -17.88
C GLU A 100 -20.42 -9.37 -18.49
N HIS A 101 -19.50 -8.40 -18.42
CA HIS A 101 -18.11 -8.55 -18.81
C HIS A 101 -17.19 -8.21 -17.63
N LYS A 102 -16.43 -9.21 -17.17
CA LYS A 102 -15.51 -9.07 -16.02
C LYS A 102 -14.55 -7.90 -16.22
N GLY A 103 -14.48 -7.02 -15.22
CA GLY A 103 -13.60 -5.85 -15.23
C GLY A 103 -14.12 -4.62 -15.99
N LEU A 104 -15.31 -4.69 -16.61
CA LEU A 104 -15.92 -3.55 -17.32
C LEU A 104 -17.18 -3.00 -16.63
N SER A 105 -17.69 -3.67 -15.59
CA SER A 105 -18.78 -3.17 -14.74
C SER A 105 -18.16 -2.56 -13.47
N ILE A 106 -17.92 -1.25 -13.49
CA ILE A 106 -17.10 -0.55 -12.48
C ILE A 106 -17.98 0.34 -11.62
N ILE A 107 -18.04 0.08 -10.31
CA ILE A 107 -18.65 0.97 -9.33
C ILE A 107 -17.60 1.99 -8.88
N ARG A 108 -17.88 3.29 -9.04
CA ARG A 108 -16.91 4.38 -8.83
C ARG A 108 -17.33 5.36 -7.73
N GLY A 109 -16.39 5.64 -6.83
CA GLY A 109 -16.51 6.63 -5.75
C GLY A 109 -15.76 7.93 -6.01
N ASP A 110 -14.94 7.99 -7.07
CA ASP A 110 -14.09 9.13 -7.46
C ASP A 110 -14.63 9.84 -8.71
N GLN A 111 -14.15 11.06 -8.95
CA GLN A 111 -14.43 11.83 -10.16
C GLN A 111 -13.15 12.50 -10.68
N THR A 112 -12.96 12.59 -11.99
CA THR A 112 -11.84 13.32 -12.61
C THR A 112 -11.70 14.74 -12.09
N LEU A 113 -10.48 15.10 -11.66
CA LEU A 113 -10.12 16.48 -11.29
C LEU A 113 -9.86 17.29 -12.56
N LYS A 114 -10.92 17.91 -13.10
CA LYS A 114 -10.82 18.85 -14.21
C LYS A 114 -10.60 20.26 -13.66
N ALA A 115 -9.36 20.73 -13.66
CA ALA A 115 -9.00 22.06 -13.16
C ALA A 115 -7.78 22.62 -13.90
N GLU A 116 -7.64 23.94 -13.88
CA GLU A 116 -6.41 24.62 -14.28
C GLU A 116 -5.45 24.69 -13.09
N PHE A 117 -4.23 24.20 -13.26
CA PHE A 117 -3.22 24.21 -12.21
C PHE A 117 -2.26 25.39 -12.39
N LYS A 118 -1.91 26.01 -11.28
CA LYS A 118 -0.92 27.08 -11.23
C LYS A 118 0.15 26.75 -10.20
N LYS A 119 1.42 26.88 -10.58
CA LYS A 119 2.52 26.73 -9.62
C LYS A 119 2.45 27.82 -8.54
N VAL A 120 2.58 27.43 -7.27
CA VAL A 120 2.58 28.38 -6.15
C VAL A 120 3.91 29.13 -6.09
N ALA A 121 3.85 30.46 -6.02
CA ALA A 121 5.04 31.29 -5.95
C ALA A 121 5.87 30.99 -4.69
N GLY A 122 7.19 30.86 -4.85
CA GLY A 122 8.12 30.56 -3.76
C GLY A 122 8.20 29.09 -3.34
N LEU A 123 7.37 28.21 -3.90
CA LEU A 123 7.39 26.77 -3.68
C LEU A 123 7.87 26.01 -4.93
N ASN A 124 8.55 24.89 -4.74
CA ASN A 124 9.25 24.17 -5.82
C ASN A 124 8.35 23.23 -6.61
N PHE A 125 7.46 22.51 -5.92
CA PHE A 125 6.68 21.38 -6.44
C PHE A 125 5.18 21.49 -6.12
N THR A 126 4.77 22.56 -5.44
CA THR A 126 3.37 22.78 -5.09
C THR A 126 2.61 23.51 -6.19
N TYR A 127 1.49 22.92 -6.62
CA TYR A 127 0.54 23.51 -7.55
C TYR A 127 -0.80 23.75 -6.85
N GLU A 128 -1.46 24.86 -7.20
CA GLU A 128 -2.79 25.21 -6.72
C GLU A 128 -3.83 25.15 -7.84
N CYS A 129 -5.07 24.78 -7.48
CA CYS A 129 -6.24 24.89 -8.36
C CYS A 129 -7.53 25.13 -7.56
N ILE A 130 -8.61 25.48 -8.25
CA ILE A 130 -9.96 25.50 -7.70
C ILE A 130 -10.62 24.17 -8.06
N PRO A 131 -10.87 23.27 -7.09
CA PRO A 131 -11.51 22.00 -7.39
C PRO A 131 -13.01 22.21 -7.68
N PRO A 132 -13.62 21.37 -8.54
CA PRO A 132 -15.04 21.49 -8.89
C PRO A 132 -15.99 21.16 -7.72
N VAL A 133 -15.49 20.45 -6.71
CA VAL A 133 -16.23 20.01 -5.51
C VAL A 133 -15.30 20.04 -4.29
N ALA A 134 -15.87 19.98 -3.09
CA ALA A 134 -15.09 19.89 -1.86
C ALA A 134 -14.21 18.62 -1.85
N VAL A 135 -12.94 18.78 -1.46
CA VAL A 135 -11.95 17.70 -1.52
C VAL A 135 -12.02 16.84 -0.25
N LYS A 136 -12.21 15.53 -0.42
CA LYS A 136 -12.12 14.53 0.65
C LYS A 136 -10.92 13.57 0.50
N GLY A 137 -10.24 13.64 -0.63
CA GLY A 137 -9.08 12.86 -1.00
C GLY A 137 -8.71 13.10 -2.46
N VAL A 138 -7.44 12.86 -2.79
CA VAL A 138 -6.89 12.97 -4.15
C VAL A 138 -6.25 11.64 -4.52
N ILE A 139 -6.55 11.16 -5.73
CA ILE A 139 -6.00 9.91 -6.27
C ILE A 139 -5.30 10.22 -7.60
N GLU A 140 -4.08 9.73 -7.75
CA GLU A 140 -3.31 9.72 -8.99
C GLU A 140 -3.39 8.32 -9.61
N ARG A 141 -4.26 8.18 -10.62
CA ARG A 141 -4.64 6.85 -11.16
C ARG A 141 -3.50 6.19 -11.94
N ASP A 142 -2.69 6.97 -12.65
CA ASP A 142 -1.61 6.47 -13.50
C ASP A 142 -0.41 5.91 -12.73
N SER A 143 -0.19 6.35 -11.49
CA SER A 143 0.80 5.78 -10.59
C SER A 143 0.21 4.82 -9.55
N LEU A 144 -1.12 4.62 -9.57
CA LEU A 144 -1.87 3.87 -8.59
C LEU A 144 -1.67 4.39 -7.14
N SER A 145 -1.63 5.70 -6.96
CA SER A 145 -1.35 6.35 -5.68
C SER A 145 -2.55 7.10 -5.11
N ILE A 146 -2.76 6.97 -3.80
CA ILE A 146 -3.69 7.81 -3.02
C ILE A 146 -2.85 8.83 -2.26
N TYR A 147 -3.09 10.13 -2.48
CA TYR A 147 -2.29 11.18 -1.85
C TYR A 147 -2.63 11.35 -0.39
N SER A 148 -1.62 11.60 0.43
CA SER A 148 -1.79 11.90 1.86
C SER A 148 -2.15 13.36 2.11
N SER A 149 -3.00 13.62 3.12
CA SER A 149 -3.30 14.99 3.54
C SER A 149 -2.08 15.64 4.22
N ALA A 150 -1.81 16.88 3.87
CA ALA A 150 -0.82 17.75 4.50
C ALA A 150 -1.51 18.88 5.27
N TYR A 151 -0.83 19.44 6.27
CA TYR A 151 -1.37 20.52 7.12
C TYR A 151 -1.32 21.90 6.44
N SER A 152 -0.37 22.13 5.54
CA SER A 152 -0.16 23.41 4.85
C SER A 152 0.39 23.20 3.44
N LYS A 153 0.32 24.23 2.60
CA LYS A 153 0.94 24.22 1.25
C LYS A 153 2.47 24.11 1.32
N GLU A 154 3.10 24.63 2.38
CA GLU A 154 4.54 24.49 2.62
C GLU A 154 4.91 23.04 2.93
N THR A 155 4.05 22.31 3.65
CA THR A 155 4.21 20.87 3.88
C THR A 155 4.00 20.07 2.58
N VAL A 156 3.08 20.50 1.71
CA VAL A 156 2.88 19.90 0.38
C VAL A 156 4.17 19.95 -0.45
N ASP A 157 4.89 21.08 -0.41
CA ASP A 157 6.15 21.24 -1.16
C ASP A 157 7.22 20.20 -0.79
N LYS A 158 7.26 19.81 0.49
CA LYS A 158 8.28 18.92 1.04
C LYS A 158 8.06 17.46 0.64
N TYR A 159 6.81 17.04 0.47
CA TYR A 159 6.47 15.62 0.40
C TYR A 159 5.67 15.29 -0.88
N PRO A 160 6.25 14.50 -1.81
CA PRO A 160 5.54 14.02 -2.99
C PRO A 160 4.28 13.21 -2.62
N GLY A 161 3.28 13.23 -3.50
CA GLY A 161 2.03 12.51 -3.30
C GLY A 161 1.23 13.03 -2.09
N THR A 162 1.25 14.35 -1.87
CA THR A 162 0.48 14.99 -0.80
C THR A 162 -0.40 16.11 -1.32
N TYR A 163 -1.43 16.45 -0.55
CA TYR A 163 -2.33 17.56 -0.85
C TYR A 163 -2.78 18.30 0.41
N PHE A 164 -3.10 19.58 0.28
CA PHE A 164 -3.73 20.40 1.30
C PHE A 164 -4.94 21.11 0.69
N TYR A 165 -6.12 20.94 1.28
CA TYR A 165 -7.33 21.66 0.85
C TYR A 165 -7.64 22.78 1.83
N ASP A 166 -7.40 24.02 1.40
CA ASP A 166 -7.78 25.22 2.14
C ASP A 166 -9.30 25.40 2.02
N GLN A 167 -10.02 24.98 3.06
CA GLN A 167 -11.48 25.05 3.10
C GLN A 167 -12.00 26.49 3.08
N ASN A 168 -11.25 27.46 3.64
CA ASN A 168 -11.68 28.86 3.73
C ASN A 168 -11.65 29.52 2.35
N ASN A 169 -10.59 29.25 1.58
CA ASN A 169 -10.42 29.81 0.24
C ASN A 169 -10.90 28.88 -0.88
N LYS A 170 -11.36 27.66 -0.54
CA LYS A 170 -11.74 26.59 -1.48
C LYS A 170 -10.65 26.31 -2.52
N LYS A 171 -9.39 26.30 -2.09
CA LYS A 171 -8.22 26.03 -2.94
C LYS A 171 -7.60 24.68 -2.59
N LEU A 172 -7.27 23.90 -3.62
CA LEU A 172 -6.51 22.67 -3.48
C LEU A 172 -5.05 22.94 -3.83
N TYR A 173 -4.14 22.57 -2.93
CA TYR A 173 -2.70 22.53 -3.13
C TYR A 173 -2.24 21.08 -3.23
N LEU A 174 -1.41 20.73 -4.21
CA LEU A 174 -0.91 19.36 -4.36
C LEU A 174 0.53 19.30 -4.87
N HIS A 175 1.18 18.18 -4.57
CA HIS A 175 2.49 17.78 -5.06
C HIS A 175 2.38 16.35 -5.60
N THR A 176 2.63 16.18 -6.90
CA THR A 176 2.52 14.89 -7.59
C THR A 176 3.49 13.84 -7.06
N SER A 177 3.20 12.56 -7.28
CA SER A 177 4.04 11.47 -6.75
C SER A 177 5.46 11.46 -7.37
N THR A 178 5.62 12.09 -8.52
CA THR A 178 6.85 12.19 -9.32
C THR A 178 7.48 13.58 -9.29
N SER A 179 6.89 14.53 -8.54
CA SER A 179 7.26 15.96 -8.57
C SER A 179 7.17 16.62 -9.96
N GLU A 180 6.58 15.96 -10.96
CA GLU A 180 6.27 16.54 -12.28
C GLU A 180 5.02 17.43 -12.22
N THR A 181 4.72 18.12 -13.32
CA THR A 181 3.52 18.96 -13.39
C THR A 181 2.24 18.11 -13.33
N PRO A 182 1.15 18.59 -12.70
CA PRO A 182 -0.10 17.82 -12.56
C PRO A 182 -0.72 17.36 -13.87
N GLU A 183 -0.49 18.09 -14.98
CA GLU A 183 -1.01 17.78 -16.31
C GLU A 183 -0.46 16.48 -16.90
N ARG A 184 0.67 15.99 -16.38
CA ARG A 184 1.28 14.71 -16.78
C ARG A 184 0.62 13.51 -16.11
N HIS A 185 -0.30 13.74 -15.19
CA HIS A 185 -0.95 12.71 -14.38
C HIS A 185 -2.46 12.65 -14.60
N TYR A 186 -3.07 11.51 -14.25
CA TYR A 186 -4.53 11.36 -14.23
C TYR A 186 -5.05 11.49 -12.80
N LEU A 187 -5.38 12.71 -12.42
CA LEU A 187 -5.86 13.05 -11.08
C LEU A 187 -7.39 12.94 -10.95
N THR A 188 -7.84 12.42 -9.82
CA THR A 188 -9.26 12.33 -9.45
C THR A 188 -9.47 12.74 -7.99
N LEU A 189 -10.69 13.18 -7.67
CA LEU A 189 -11.15 13.48 -6.31
C LEU A 189 -11.99 12.31 -5.79
N SER A 190 -11.70 11.81 -4.60
CA SER A 190 -12.34 10.62 -4.04
C SER A 190 -13.46 10.93 -3.04
N GLY A 191 -14.29 9.93 -2.73
CA GLY A 191 -15.36 10.06 -1.74
C GLY A 191 -16.55 10.93 -2.18
N ILE A 192 -16.74 11.05 -3.50
CA ILE A 192 -17.82 11.82 -4.11
C ILE A 192 -19.14 11.06 -3.98
N ALA A 193 -19.16 9.78 -4.38
CA ALA A 193 -20.39 8.98 -4.33
C ALA A 193 -20.76 8.51 -2.92
N GLY A 194 -19.77 8.35 -2.01
CA GLY A 194 -20.00 7.91 -0.63
C GLY A 194 -18.79 7.18 -0.04
N GLU A 195 -19.05 6.37 0.99
CA GLU A 195 -18.02 5.65 1.75
C GLU A 195 -17.84 4.20 1.29
N TYR A 196 -18.77 3.65 0.52
CA TYR A 196 -18.78 2.25 0.11
C TYR A 196 -19.16 2.14 -1.36
N GLY A 197 -18.56 1.22 -2.12
CA GLY A 197 -19.12 0.84 -3.42
C GLY A 197 -20.39 0.05 -3.23
N ILE A 198 -20.25 -1.19 -2.77
CA ILE A 198 -21.39 -2.03 -2.35
C ILE A 198 -21.09 -2.61 -0.96
N TYR A 199 -22.02 -2.43 -0.04
CA TYR A 199 -21.95 -3.01 1.30
C TYR A 199 -23.24 -3.75 1.67
N ILE A 200 -23.17 -5.07 1.68
CA ILE A 200 -24.29 -5.95 2.00
C ILE A 200 -24.31 -6.22 3.50
N ILE A 201 -25.45 -5.98 4.13
CA ILE A 201 -25.67 -6.23 5.55
C ILE A 201 -26.74 -7.32 5.76
N PRO A 202 -26.79 -7.96 6.93
CA PRO A 202 -27.90 -8.85 7.27
C PRO A 202 -29.25 -8.12 7.26
N PRO A 203 -30.34 -8.81 6.92
CA PRO A 203 -31.68 -8.22 6.92
C PRO A 203 -32.20 -7.92 8.34
N GLU A 204 -31.70 -8.64 9.34
CA GLU A 204 -32.09 -8.50 10.74
C GLU A 204 -30.85 -8.55 11.64
N LYS A 205 -30.94 -7.95 12.84
CA LYS A 205 -29.83 -7.83 13.80
C LYS A 205 -29.19 -9.18 14.16
N ASP A 206 -30.02 -10.22 14.30
CA ASP A 206 -29.58 -11.55 14.71
C ASP A 206 -29.43 -12.53 13.52
N ALA A 207 -29.52 -12.04 12.27
CA ALA A 207 -29.36 -12.83 11.03
C ALA A 207 -27.97 -12.70 10.39
N ASN A 208 -27.63 -13.60 9.45
CA ASN A 208 -26.45 -13.48 8.60
C ASN A 208 -26.88 -12.98 7.20
N ALA A 209 -25.99 -12.27 6.51
CA ALA A 209 -26.11 -12.13 5.05
C ALA A 209 -25.57 -13.42 4.44
N GLN A 210 -26.41 -14.22 3.78
CA GLN A 210 -26.04 -15.58 3.43
C GLN A 210 -26.40 -15.98 2.00
N ASN A 211 -25.68 -16.95 1.44
CA ASN A 211 -25.93 -17.52 0.11
C ASN A 211 -25.93 -16.45 -1.00
N ILE A 212 -24.92 -15.59 -0.99
CA ILE A 212 -24.72 -14.54 -1.98
C ILE A 212 -23.48 -14.84 -2.81
N ILE A 213 -23.61 -14.78 -4.12
CA ILE A 213 -22.53 -14.95 -5.08
C ILE A 213 -22.29 -13.61 -5.77
N VAL A 214 -21.06 -13.11 -5.74
CA VAL A 214 -20.64 -11.92 -6.49
C VAL A 214 -19.54 -12.29 -7.47
N ASP A 215 -19.72 -11.99 -8.76
CA ASP A 215 -18.82 -12.41 -9.83
C ASP A 215 -18.44 -11.25 -10.77
N GLY A 216 -17.16 -10.91 -10.87
CA GLY A 216 -16.65 -10.10 -11.99
C GLY A 216 -16.74 -8.57 -11.86
N LEU A 217 -17.31 -8.04 -10.78
CA LEU A 217 -17.47 -6.59 -10.58
C LEU A 217 -16.15 -5.89 -10.19
N ALA A 218 -16.05 -4.60 -10.50
CA ALA A 218 -14.92 -3.77 -10.10
C ALA A 218 -15.32 -2.57 -9.23
N PHE A 219 -14.45 -2.15 -8.30
CA PHE A 219 -14.72 -1.10 -7.32
C PHE A 219 -13.52 -0.16 -7.14
N THR A 220 -13.73 1.15 -7.25
CA THR A 220 -12.64 2.14 -7.10
C THR A 220 -13.09 3.49 -6.57
N GLY A 221 -12.16 4.26 -5.99
CA GLY A 221 -12.40 5.64 -5.57
C GLY A 221 -13.07 5.81 -4.21
N PHE A 222 -13.29 4.72 -3.47
CA PHE A 222 -13.87 4.73 -2.12
C PHE A 222 -12.78 4.93 -1.07
N THR A 223 -12.34 6.18 -0.94
CA THR A 223 -11.38 6.59 0.10
C THR A 223 -11.63 8.04 0.49
N GLN A 224 -11.58 8.31 1.79
CA GLN A 224 -11.76 9.64 2.37
C GLN A 224 -10.83 9.78 3.57
N ASP A 225 -10.14 10.92 3.64
CA ASP A 225 -9.34 11.26 4.81
C ASP A 225 -10.24 11.52 6.02
N ILE A 226 -9.78 11.04 7.19
CA ILE A 226 -10.39 11.36 8.47
C ILE A 226 -9.68 12.60 9.00
N SER A 227 -10.43 13.63 9.35
CA SER A 227 -9.88 14.88 9.87
C SER A 227 -8.91 14.63 11.04
N ASN A 228 -7.74 15.27 10.99
CA ASN A 228 -6.70 15.20 12.02
C ASN A 228 -6.24 13.76 12.32
N ASN A 229 -6.20 12.91 11.30
CA ASN A 229 -5.82 11.51 11.43
C ASN A 229 -5.14 11.01 10.15
N THR A 230 -4.19 10.08 10.29
CA THR A 230 -3.57 9.40 9.14
C THR A 230 -4.42 8.25 8.59
N LYS A 231 -5.50 7.87 9.28
CA LYS A 231 -6.42 6.82 8.84
C LYS A 231 -7.39 7.33 7.79
N ARG A 232 -7.76 6.43 6.89
CA ARG A 232 -8.80 6.67 5.89
C ARG A 232 -10.00 5.76 6.13
N LYS A 233 -11.18 6.26 5.77
CA LYS A 233 -12.39 5.46 5.65
C LYS A 233 -12.70 5.25 4.17
N GLY A 234 -13.44 4.20 3.86
CA GLY A 234 -13.77 3.84 2.49
C GLY A 234 -13.65 2.35 2.23
N LEU A 235 -14.56 1.81 1.44
CA LEU A 235 -14.61 0.39 1.11
C LEU A 235 -15.05 0.19 -0.35
N GLY A 236 -14.35 -0.63 -1.11
CA GLY A 236 -14.81 -1.05 -2.44
C GLY A 236 -16.05 -1.93 -2.35
N PHE A 237 -15.90 -3.15 -1.83
CA PHE A 237 -16.99 -4.12 -1.68
C PHE A 237 -16.94 -4.79 -0.31
N GLY A 238 -18.09 -4.99 0.34
CA GLY A 238 -18.13 -5.88 1.48
C GLY A 238 -19.44 -6.53 1.84
N ILE A 239 -19.32 -7.59 2.65
CA ILE A 239 -20.43 -8.32 3.25
C ILE A 239 -20.23 -8.36 4.77
N SER A 240 -21.22 -7.91 5.52
CA SER A 240 -21.25 -8.04 6.98
C SER A 240 -21.91 -9.36 7.40
N LEU A 241 -21.28 -10.06 8.35
CA LEU A 241 -21.72 -11.34 8.90
C LEU A 241 -22.06 -12.37 7.82
N GLY A 242 -21.15 -12.52 6.85
CA GLY A 242 -21.31 -13.45 5.73
C GLY A 242 -21.43 -14.92 6.17
N LYS A 243 -22.37 -15.66 5.58
CA LYS A 243 -22.44 -17.13 5.71
C LYS A 243 -22.70 -17.79 4.35
N ASN A 244 -21.84 -18.73 3.95
CA ASN A 244 -21.95 -19.37 2.63
C ASN A 244 -21.98 -18.35 1.47
N CYS A 245 -21.13 -17.33 1.52
CA CYS A 245 -21.02 -16.30 0.49
C CYS A 245 -19.75 -16.52 -0.35
N ILE A 246 -19.85 -16.25 -1.65
CA ILE A 246 -18.74 -16.38 -2.60
C ILE A 246 -18.53 -15.03 -3.28
N ILE A 247 -17.32 -14.50 -3.18
CA ILE A 247 -16.87 -13.33 -3.94
C ILE A 247 -15.79 -13.82 -4.90
N LYS A 248 -16.02 -13.72 -6.21
CA LYS A 248 -15.10 -14.25 -7.21
C LYS A 248 -14.85 -13.32 -8.39
N ASN A 249 -13.66 -13.40 -8.97
CA ASN A 249 -13.26 -12.63 -10.16
C ASN A 249 -13.46 -11.11 -10.03
N CYS A 250 -13.55 -10.57 -8.81
CA CYS A 250 -13.81 -9.16 -8.57
C CYS A 250 -12.50 -8.37 -8.46
N THR A 251 -12.53 -7.09 -8.81
CA THR A 251 -11.36 -6.20 -8.70
C THR A 251 -11.67 -5.01 -7.79
N ALA A 252 -10.82 -4.73 -6.80
CA ALA A 252 -10.97 -3.53 -5.97
C ALA A 252 -9.66 -2.73 -5.89
N PHE A 253 -9.67 -1.50 -6.36
CA PHE A 253 -8.44 -0.72 -6.48
C PHE A 253 -8.61 0.76 -6.14
N LEU A 254 -7.57 1.39 -5.58
CA LEU A 254 -7.58 2.80 -5.18
C LEU A 254 -8.72 3.14 -4.20
N ASN A 255 -8.98 2.23 -3.25
CA ASN A 255 -9.89 2.42 -2.12
C ASN A 255 -9.10 2.51 -0.81
N ALA A 256 -9.76 2.86 0.30
CA ALA A 256 -9.16 2.65 1.62
C ALA A 256 -9.08 1.14 1.95
N THR A 257 -10.23 0.45 1.93
CA THR A 257 -10.31 -1.02 1.98
C THR A 257 -10.85 -1.55 0.65
N GLY A 258 -10.28 -2.65 0.13
CA GLY A 258 -10.70 -3.24 -1.15
C GLY A 258 -11.96 -4.11 -1.01
N ILE A 259 -11.76 -5.43 -0.89
CA ILE A 259 -12.81 -6.44 -0.70
C ILE A 259 -12.78 -6.93 0.75
N ILE A 260 -13.92 -6.88 1.44
CA ILE A 260 -14.03 -7.35 2.82
C ILE A 260 -15.23 -8.27 3.06
N ILE A 261 -15.03 -9.30 3.89
CA ILE A 261 -16.13 -9.87 4.67
C ILE A 261 -15.83 -9.56 6.13
N GLU A 262 -16.76 -8.92 6.83
CA GLU A 262 -16.55 -8.51 8.22
C GLU A 262 -17.54 -9.18 9.18
N GLY A 263 -17.02 -9.69 10.29
CA GLY A 263 -17.80 -10.19 11.40
C GLY A 263 -18.26 -9.07 12.34
N LEU A 264 -18.60 -9.42 13.58
CA LEU A 264 -19.08 -8.46 14.55
C LEU A 264 -18.04 -7.35 14.86
N PRO A 265 -18.51 -6.10 15.04
CA PRO A 265 -17.65 -5.04 15.58
C PRO A 265 -17.27 -5.40 17.02
N HIS A 266 -15.96 -5.37 17.31
CA HIS A 266 -15.38 -5.73 18.61
C HIS A 266 -15.56 -7.21 19.01
N PRO A 267 -14.97 -8.17 18.27
CA PRO A 267 -15.03 -9.57 18.66
C PRO A 267 -14.41 -9.77 20.05
N SER A 268 -14.98 -10.70 20.81
CA SER A 268 -14.52 -11.11 22.12
C SER A 268 -13.06 -11.47 22.04
N ARG A 269 -12.35 -11.00 23.05
CA ARG A 269 -10.92 -11.24 23.25
C ARG A 269 -10.70 -12.25 24.37
N HIS A 270 -11.76 -12.92 24.81
CA HIS A 270 -11.73 -13.95 25.84
C HIS A 270 -11.94 -15.29 25.17
N LYS A 271 -10.99 -16.21 25.34
CA LYS A 271 -11.02 -17.51 24.66
C LYS A 271 -12.36 -18.22 24.91
N GLU A 272 -12.84 -18.22 26.14
CA GLU A 272 -14.07 -18.90 26.57
C GLU A 272 -15.34 -18.43 25.84
N THR A 273 -15.44 -17.14 25.51
CA THR A 273 -16.64 -16.57 24.84
C THR A 273 -16.43 -16.35 23.35
N ALA A 274 -15.20 -16.11 22.90
CA ALA A 274 -14.88 -15.81 21.51
C ALA A 274 -15.24 -16.97 20.56
N PHE A 275 -15.07 -18.23 21.01
CA PHE A 275 -15.47 -19.39 20.19
C PHE A 275 -16.99 -19.57 20.07
N SER A 276 -17.79 -18.94 20.93
CA SER A 276 -19.26 -18.93 20.82
C SER A 276 -19.81 -17.76 20.01
N GLU A 277 -18.95 -16.81 19.62
CA GLU A 277 -19.40 -15.63 18.89
C GLU A 277 -19.81 -15.94 17.46
N LYS A 278 -20.91 -15.29 17.08
CA LYS A 278 -21.35 -15.20 15.70
C LYS A 278 -20.30 -14.46 14.87
N GLY A 279 -20.07 -14.95 13.66
CA GLY A 279 -19.09 -14.38 12.77
C GLY A 279 -19.31 -14.82 11.34
N ILE A 280 -18.23 -14.74 10.58
CA ILE A 280 -18.13 -15.21 9.20
C ILE A 280 -18.01 -16.73 9.23
N ASP A 281 -18.75 -17.41 8.36
CA ASP A 281 -18.71 -18.87 8.26
C ASP A 281 -18.85 -19.32 6.81
N SER A 282 -18.04 -20.30 6.40
CA SER A 282 -18.17 -20.98 5.10
C SER A 282 -18.12 -20.02 3.90
N CYS A 283 -17.36 -18.92 4.00
CA CYS A 283 -17.25 -17.94 2.93
C CYS A 283 -15.98 -18.12 2.10
N VAL A 284 -16.03 -17.72 0.83
CA VAL A 284 -14.92 -17.84 -0.10
C VAL A 284 -14.70 -16.50 -0.81
N ILE A 285 -13.47 -15.99 -0.78
CA ILE A 285 -12.99 -14.97 -1.70
C ILE A 285 -12.01 -15.64 -2.65
N GLU A 286 -12.31 -15.70 -3.95
CA GLU A 286 -11.48 -16.41 -4.92
C GLU A 286 -11.22 -15.65 -6.22
N ASN A 287 -10.05 -15.83 -6.82
CA ASN A 287 -9.70 -15.21 -8.11
C ASN A 287 -9.91 -13.68 -8.13
N CYS A 288 -9.82 -13.02 -6.98
CA CYS A 288 -10.05 -11.58 -6.86
C CYS A 288 -8.71 -10.82 -6.90
N THR A 289 -8.76 -9.58 -7.37
CA THR A 289 -7.58 -8.73 -7.51
C THR A 289 -7.75 -7.43 -6.73
N GLY A 290 -6.77 -7.03 -5.93
CA GLY A 290 -6.83 -5.75 -5.24
C GLY A 290 -5.51 -4.99 -5.18
N TYR A 291 -5.48 -3.74 -5.63
CA TYR A 291 -4.24 -2.97 -5.73
C TYR A 291 -4.41 -1.47 -5.54
N GLY A 292 -3.32 -0.76 -5.23
CA GLY A 292 -3.39 0.69 -4.98
C GLY A 292 -4.23 1.05 -3.76
N ASN A 293 -4.68 0.08 -2.94
CA ASN A 293 -5.55 0.36 -1.81
C ASN A 293 -4.70 0.86 -0.63
N TYR A 294 -5.13 1.96 -0.02
CA TYR A 294 -4.40 2.64 1.04
C TYR A 294 -5.38 3.21 2.07
N ASP A 295 -5.44 2.56 3.22
CA ASP A 295 -6.23 2.96 4.39
C ASP A 295 -5.45 3.86 5.38
N GLY A 296 -4.22 4.26 5.00
CA GLY A 296 -3.26 4.87 5.93
C GLY A 296 -2.90 3.93 7.07
N GLU A 297 -2.95 4.43 8.31
CA GLU A 297 -2.69 3.64 9.53
C GLU A 297 -3.94 2.87 10.03
N GLY A 298 -4.87 2.58 9.11
CA GLY A 298 -6.09 1.84 9.39
C GLY A 298 -5.88 0.33 9.61
N PHE A 299 -6.99 -0.40 9.64
CA PHE A 299 -7.03 -1.87 9.72
C PHE A 299 -7.66 -2.52 8.48
N GLY A 300 -7.72 -1.79 7.37
CA GLY A 300 -8.16 -2.30 6.07
C GLY A 300 -7.10 -3.19 5.41
N ALA A 301 -7.45 -3.73 4.26
CA ALA A 301 -6.52 -4.36 3.32
C ALA A 301 -7.15 -4.39 1.93
N SER A 302 -6.38 -4.79 0.91
CA SER A 302 -6.92 -5.06 -0.42
C SER A 302 -7.92 -6.19 -0.41
N ILE A 303 -7.64 -7.28 0.31
CA ILE A 303 -8.56 -8.41 0.48
C ILE A 303 -8.51 -8.87 1.94
N LEU A 304 -9.67 -8.87 2.60
CA LEU A 304 -9.76 -8.98 4.06
C LEU A 304 -10.94 -9.83 4.51
N MET A 305 -10.70 -10.78 5.43
CA MET A 305 -11.74 -11.25 6.34
C MET A 305 -11.40 -10.78 7.76
N LYS A 306 -12.32 -10.07 8.40
CA LYS A 306 -12.07 -9.40 9.68
C LYS A 306 -13.10 -9.78 10.74
N GLY A 307 -12.65 -10.04 11.96
CA GLY A 307 -13.51 -10.46 13.08
C GLY A 307 -13.48 -11.97 13.28
N THR A 308 -14.51 -12.54 13.86
CA THR A 308 -14.60 -14.01 14.01
C THR A 308 -14.87 -14.66 12.65
N VAL A 309 -13.98 -15.54 12.19
CA VAL A 309 -13.98 -16.21 10.88
C VAL A 309 -13.84 -17.71 11.06
N ARG A 310 -14.72 -18.50 10.45
CA ARG A 310 -14.69 -19.96 10.47
C ARG A 310 -14.85 -20.57 9.10
N ASN A 311 -14.20 -21.71 8.86
CA ASN A 311 -14.41 -22.55 7.68
C ASN A 311 -14.35 -21.79 6.35
N SER A 312 -13.57 -20.70 6.29
CA SER A 312 -13.59 -19.74 5.19
C SER A 312 -12.24 -19.67 4.50
N SER A 313 -12.21 -19.27 3.24
CA SER A 313 -10.99 -19.24 2.44
C SER A 313 -10.83 -17.96 1.65
N ILE A 314 -9.57 -17.50 1.56
CA ILE A 314 -9.13 -16.55 0.54
C ILE A 314 -8.14 -17.31 -0.35
N ARG A 315 -8.49 -17.48 -1.64
CA ARG A 315 -7.70 -18.33 -2.54
C ARG A 315 -7.52 -17.76 -3.93
N ASN A 316 -6.39 -18.06 -4.57
CA ASN A 316 -6.08 -17.62 -5.94
C ASN A 316 -6.22 -16.10 -6.15
N CYS A 317 -6.07 -15.30 -5.09
CA CYS A 317 -6.23 -13.86 -5.17
C CYS A 317 -4.90 -13.16 -5.39
N THR A 318 -4.93 -12.02 -6.06
CA THR A 318 -3.74 -11.20 -6.32
C THR A 318 -3.87 -9.84 -5.64
N ALA A 319 -2.84 -9.40 -4.93
CA ALA A 319 -2.79 -8.04 -4.40
C ALA A 319 -1.43 -7.38 -4.56
N PHE A 320 -1.40 -6.09 -4.88
CA PHE A 320 -0.13 -5.39 -5.05
C PHE A 320 -0.24 -3.88 -4.85
N MET A 321 0.89 -3.19 -4.67
CA MET A 321 0.92 -1.72 -4.54
C MET A 321 -0.09 -1.18 -3.52
N SER A 322 -0.30 -1.93 -2.44
CA SER A 322 -1.29 -1.61 -1.41
C SER A 322 -0.59 -1.49 -0.06
N SER A 323 -1.12 -0.68 0.87
CA SER A 323 -0.55 -0.60 2.22
C SER A 323 -0.50 -1.96 2.90
N LYS A 324 -1.52 -2.78 2.62
CA LYS A 324 -1.81 -4.08 3.23
C LYS A 324 -2.52 -4.93 2.16
N CYS A 325 -1.99 -6.11 1.87
CA CYS A 325 -2.46 -6.96 0.79
C CYS A 325 -3.60 -7.91 1.23
N ILE A 326 -3.28 -9.12 1.70
CA ILE A 326 -4.29 -10.18 1.94
C ILE A 326 -4.27 -10.61 3.41
N ARG A 327 -5.43 -10.59 4.09
CA ARG A 327 -5.46 -10.81 5.55
C ARG A 327 -6.68 -11.57 6.06
N LEU A 328 -6.42 -12.44 7.04
CA LEU A 328 -7.37 -12.85 8.09
C LEU A 328 -7.00 -12.05 9.35
N TYR A 329 -7.93 -11.26 9.91
CA TYR A 329 -7.58 -10.26 10.93
C TYR A 329 -8.57 -10.15 12.10
N ALA A 330 -8.04 -10.19 13.33
CA ALA A 330 -8.78 -10.10 14.60
C ALA A 330 -9.74 -11.28 14.87
N GLY A 331 -10.36 -11.32 16.06
CA GLY A 331 -11.34 -12.34 16.43
C GLY A 331 -10.79 -13.76 16.53
N VAL A 332 -11.69 -14.75 16.48
CA VAL A 332 -11.35 -16.18 16.32
C VAL A 332 -11.20 -16.48 14.85
N ILE A 333 -10.10 -17.09 14.43
CA ILE A 333 -9.89 -17.51 13.04
C ILE A 333 -9.65 -19.02 13.04
N GLU A 334 -10.66 -19.79 12.65
CA GLU A 334 -10.67 -21.24 12.85
C GLU A 334 -10.99 -21.99 11.55
N ASN A 335 -10.22 -23.05 11.26
CA ASN A 335 -10.37 -23.87 10.07
C ASN A 335 -10.42 -23.04 8.77
N CYS A 336 -9.67 -21.93 8.72
CA CYS A 336 -9.62 -21.03 7.58
C CYS A 336 -8.40 -21.29 6.70
N SER A 337 -8.44 -20.85 5.44
CA SER A 337 -7.31 -21.02 4.53
C SER A 337 -6.95 -19.75 3.73
N LEU A 338 -5.65 -19.55 3.55
CA LEU A 338 -5.02 -18.59 2.65
C LEU A 338 -4.24 -19.42 1.63
N GLU A 339 -4.81 -19.63 0.44
CA GLU A 339 -4.31 -20.62 -0.52
C GLU A 339 -3.97 -20.02 -1.90
N ASN A 340 -2.78 -20.30 -2.43
CA ASN A 340 -2.39 -19.93 -3.79
C ASN A 340 -2.52 -18.44 -4.12
N ASN A 341 -2.39 -17.57 -3.11
CA ASN A 341 -2.50 -16.13 -3.32
C ASN A 341 -1.15 -15.52 -3.72
N THR A 342 -1.20 -14.40 -4.43
CA THR A 342 -0.02 -13.65 -4.86
C THR A 342 -0.07 -12.23 -4.29
N ALA A 343 0.95 -11.80 -3.56
CA ALA A 343 1.05 -10.45 -3.02
C ALA A 343 2.42 -9.80 -3.30
N PHE A 344 2.50 -8.60 -3.86
CA PHE A 344 3.82 -7.97 -4.17
C PHE A 344 3.83 -6.42 -4.13
N LEU A 345 4.98 -5.80 -3.90
CA LEU A 345 5.25 -4.35 -4.08
C LEU A 345 4.43 -3.34 -3.25
N PRO A 346 4.40 -3.34 -1.90
CA PRO A 346 4.80 -4.38 -0.96
C PRO A 346 3.70 -5.44 -0.82
N GLY A 347 4.09 -6.71 -0.74
CA GLY A 347 3.16 -7.82 -0.76
C GLY A 347 3.11 -8.64 0.52
N ASP A 348 2.11 -8.41 1.39
CA ASP A 348 1.99 -9.15 2.64
C ASP A 348 0.73 -10.04 2.76
N ILE A 349 0.91 -11.21 3.37
CA ILE A 349 -0.15 -12.17 3.67
C ILE A 349 -0.15 -12.44 5.17
N TRP A 350 -1.25 -12.13 5.85
CA TRP A 350 -1.34 -12.24 7.32
C TRP A 350 -2.46 -13.18 7.75
N ASP A 351 -2.12 -14.10 8.64
CA ASP A 351 -3.06 -14.62 9.63
C ASP A 351 -2.77 -13.95 10.98
N LYS A 352 -3.68 -13.06 11.39
CA LYS A 352 -3.60 -12.29 12.63
C LYS A 352 -4.89 -12.41 13.44
N GLY A 353 -5.32 -13.63 13.73
CA GLY A 353 -6.36 -13.91 14.73
C GLY A 353 -5.93 -13.54 16.15
N ASN A 354 -6.87 -13.15 17.00
CA ASN A 354 -6.63 -13.10 18.45
C ASN A 354 -6.47 -14.52 19.00
N PHE A 355 -7.30 -15.42 18.46
CA PHE A 355 -7.20 -16.86 18.62
C PHE A 355 -7.29 -17.46 17.23
N ALA A 356 -6.45 -18.42 16.93
CA ALA A 356 -6.54 -19.13 15.67
C ALA A 356 -6.20 -20.59 15.85
N ASN A 357 -6.88 -21.44 15.10
CA ASN A 357 -6.78 -22.87 15.24
C ASN A 357 -6.98 -23.55 13.89
N ASN A 358 -6.07 -24.46 13.55
CA ASN A 358 -6.14 -25.29 12.35
C ASN A 358 -6.23 -24.51 11.02
N ASN A 359 -5.63 -23.32 10.94
CA ASN A 359 -5.62 -22.57 9.67
C ASN A 359 -4.50 -23.05 8.75
N ARG A 360 -4.68 -22.81 7.45
CA ARG A 360 -3.76 -23.24 6.39
C ARG A 360 -3.27 -22.04 5.59
N ILE A 361 -1.96 -21.85 5.51
CA ILE A 361 -1.29 -20.86 4.67
C ILE A 361 -0.43 -21.62 3.66
N ILE A 362 -0.97 -21.89 2.48
CA ILE A 362 -0.41 -22.86 1.53
C ILE A 362 -0.31 -22.27 0.12
N GLY A 363 0.77 -22.53 -0.62
CA GLY A 363 0.85 -22.19 -2.05
C GLY A 363 1.03 -20.71 -2.34
N ASN A 364 1.25 -19.85 -1.33
CA ASN A 364 1.24 -18.40 -1.55
C ASN A 364 2.60 -17.88 -2.02
N ILE A 365 2.56 -16.84 -2.84
CA ILE A 365 3.73 -16.10 -3.33
C ILE A 365 3.64 -14.69 -2.78
N CYS A 366 4.57 -14.27 -1.91
CA CYS A 366 4.51 -12.92 -1.38
C CYS A 366 5.85 -12.31 -0.96
N ASP A 367 5.90 -11.01 -0.69
CA ASP A 367 7.09 -10.41 -0.05
C ASP A 367 7.18 -10.82 1.43
N LYS A 368 6.03 -10.94 2.13
CA LYS A 368 6.01 -11.23 3.57
C LYS A 368 4.83 -12.10 4.01
N ILE A 369 5.14 -13.15 4.79
CA ILE A 369 4.13 -13.91 5.55
C ILE A 369 4.18 -13.51 7.02
N ASN A 370 3.02 -13.26 7.64
CA ASN A 370 2.92 -13.15 9.09
C ASN A 370 1.93 -14.16 9.66
N ASN A 371 2.34 -14.82 10.74
CA ASN A 371 1.54 -15.79 11.46
C ASN A 371 1.55 -15.49 12.97
N TYR A 372 0.37 -15.41 13.58
CA TYR A 372 0.24 -15.02 14.99
C TYR A 372 -0.15 -16.16 15.94
N THR A 373 -0.26 -17.41 15.46
CA THR A 373 -0.85 -18.52 16.24
C THR A 373 -0.17 -19.86 16.03
N GLN A 374 -0.28 -20.76 17.03
CA GLN A 374 0.58 -21.95 17.18
C GLN A 374 0.19 -23.15 16.30
N ASN A 375 -1.09 -23.32 15.96
CA ASN A 375 -1.61 -24.55 15.35
C ASN A 375 -1.81 -24.45 13.82
N ASN A 376 -1.14 -23.47 13.18
CA ASN A 376 -1.33 -23.22 11.76
C ASN A 376 -0.37 -24.06 10.91
N ILE A 377 -0.88 -24.55 9.77
CA ILE A 377 -0.08 -25.24 8.75
C ILE A 377 0.42 -24.21 7.75
N ILE A 378 1.75 -24.05 7.64
CA ILE A 378 2.39 -23.12 6.71
C ILE A 378 3.37 -23.91 5.82
N LYS A 379 3.00 -24.15 4.56
CA LYS A 379 3.73 -25.06 3.66
C LYS A 379 3.66 -24.60 2.21
N GLY A 380 4.72 -24.82 1.44
CA GLY A 380 4.72 -24.58 0.00
C GLY A 380 4.44 -23.12 -0.34
N ASN A 381 5.11 -22.18 0.30
CA ASN A 381 4.99 -20.76 0.00
C ASN A 381 6.35 -20.25 -0.49
N VAL A 382 6.33 -19.24 -1.35
CA VAL A 382 7.51 -18.49 -1.78
C VAL A 382 7.44 -17.11 -1.13
N PHE A 383 8.36 -16.80 -0.21
CA PHE A 383 8.34 -15.49 0.44
C PHE A 383 9.71 -14.94 0.83
N LYS A 384 9.88 -13.61 0.78
CA LYS A 384 11.16 -13.00 1.17
C LYS A 384 11.35 -13.03 2.68
N THR A 385 10.38 -12.54 3.44
CA THR A 385 10.48 -12.44 4.89
C THR A 385 9.28 -13.06 5.59
N SER A 386 9.47 -13.48 6.83
CA SER A 386 8.37 -13.93 7.68
C SER A 386 8.39 -13.24 9.04
N GLY A 387 7.27 -13.26 9.77
CA GLY A 387 7.19 -12.68 11.11
C GLY A 387 5.95 -13.09 11.90
N GLY A 388 5.88 -12.58 13.14
CA GLY A 388 4.80 -12.87 14.09
C GLY A 388 5.32 -13.26 15.48
N PRO A 389 4.44 -13.33 16.50
CA PRO A 389 4.80 -13.76 17.86
C PRO A 389 5.18 -15.24 17.94
N GLU A 390 4.56 -16.11 17.13
CA GLU A 390 4.77 -17.57 17.18
C GLU A 390 5.93 -18.00 16.28
N ARG A 391 7.13 -17.62 16.73
CA ARG A 391 8.36 -17.80 15.95
C ARG A 391 8.67 -19.27 15.67
N GLU A 392 8.38 -20.19 16.58
CA GLU A 392 8.65 -21.63 16.33
C GLU A 392 7.87 -22.16 15.12
N VAL A 393 6.61 -21.78 14.97
CA VAL A 393 5.80 -22.14 13.79
C VAL A 393 6.38 -21.51 12.53
N VAL A 394 6.75 -20.24 12.59
CA VAL A 394 7.30 -19.50 11.44
C VAL A 394 8.70 -19.98 11.05
N ASP A 395 9.55 -20.31 12.02
CA ASP A 395 10.89 -20.85 11.82
C ASP A 395 10.81 -22.30 11.31
N ASN A 396 9.94 -23.15 11.88
CA ASN A 396 9.68 -24.50 11.36
C ASN A 396 9.09 -24.46 9.94
N ALA A 397 8.23 -23.48 9.66
CA ALA A 397 7.72 -23.25 8.31
C ALA A 397 8.84 -22.93 7.33
N SER A 398 9.92 -22.23 7.72
CA SER A 398 11.03 -21.94 6.80
C SER A 398 11.64 -23.21 6.15
N ALA A 399 11.58 -24.36 6.82
CA ALA A 399 12.01 -25.65 6.26
C ALA A 399 11.06 -26.21 5.18
N LEU A 400 9.78 -25.86 5.23
CA LEU A 400 8.70 -26.33 4.35
C LEU A 400 8.34 -25.34 3.23
N ASN A 401 9.11 -24.27 3.09
CA ASN A 401 8.83 -23.15 2.20
C ASN A 401 10.12 -22.69 1.50
N ILE A 402 9.98 -21.87 0.46
CA ILE A 402 11.09 -21.31 -0.30
C ILE A 402 11.28 -19.86 0.13
N THR A 403 12.42 -19.55 0.75
CA THR A 403 12.80 -18.19 1.12
C THR A 403 13.93 -17.67 0.23
N PRO A 404 13.67 -16.72 -0.68
CA PRO A 404 14.71 -16.18 -1.54
C PRO A 404 15.76 -15.35 -0.80
N VAL A 405 15.64 -15.04 0.49
CA VAL A 405 16.51 -14.07 1.21
C VAL A 405 17.92 -14.58 1.56
N GLY A 406 18.27 -15.81 1.19
CA GLY A 406 19.67 -16.25 1.01
C GLY A 406 20.19 -15.99 -0.42
N ALA A 407 19.72 -14.90 -1.04
CA ALA A 407 19.53 -14.70 -2.49
C ALA A 407 20.76 -14.59 -3.37
N ASP A 408 21.98 -14.75 -2.84
CA ASP A 408 23.15 -14.73 -3.72
C ASP A 408 23.34 -16.10 -4.42
N GLU A 409 22.57 -17.15 -4.05
CA GLU A 409 22.78 -18.52 -4.54
C GLU A 409 21.61 -19.17 -5.32
N ILE A 410 20.36 -18.66 -5.29
CA ILE A 410 19.20 -19.32 -5.96
C ILE A 410 18.69 -18.49 -7.15
N ASN A 411 18.97 -18.96 -8.36
CA ASN A 411 18.40 -18.42 -9.59
C ASN A 411 16.96 -18.95 -9.81
N LEU A 412 15.97 -18.17 -9.38
CA LEU A 412 14.54 -18.54 -9.47
C LEU A 412 14.09 -18.87 -10.91
N GLU A 413 14.68 -18.23 -11.91
CA GLU A 413 14.34 -18.46 -13.32
C GLU A 413 14.71 -19.86 -13.83
N GLN A 414 15.62 -20.56 -13.15
CA GLN A 414 15.95 -21.95 -13.47
C GLN A 414 14.94 -22.94 -12.92
N HIS A 415 14.13 -22.54 -11.95
CA HIS A 415 13.22 -23.44 -11.22
C HIS A 415 11.76 -23.28 -11.58
N PHE A 416 11.37 -22.07 -12.00
CA PHE A 416 9.99 -21.66 -12.17
C PHE A 416 9.73 -21.18 -13.59
N ALA A 417 8.47 -21.27 -14.02
CA ALA A 417 8.10 -20.99 -15.41
C ALA A 417 8.39 -19.54 -15.82
N ASP A 418 7.89 -18.57 -15.05
CA ASP A 418 8.13 -17.15 -15.31
C ASP A 418 7.91 -16.29 -14.05
N PRO A 419 8.91 -16.21 -13.14
CA PRO A 419 8.83 -15.36 -11.95
C PRO A 419 8.58 -13.86 -12.24
N GLU A 420 9.00 -13.36 -13.41
CA GLU A 420 8.75 -11.97 -13.82
C GLU A 420 7.26 -11.70 -14.09
N HIS A 421 6.50 -12.73 -14.47
CA HIS A 421 5.03 -12.69 -14.57
C HIS A 421 4.34 -13.38 -13.39
N LEU A 422 5.07 -13.62 -12.29
CA LEU A 422 4.58 -14.26 -11.07
C LEU A 422 4.05 -15.69 -11.26
N ASP A 423 4.52 -16.39 -12.30
CA ASP A 423 4.22 -17.80 -12.50
C ASP A 423 5.31 -18.68 -11.88
N TYR A 424 5.00 -19.23 -10.71
CA TYR A 424 5.88 -20.11 -9.95
C TYR A 424 5.54 -21.59 -10.13
N ARG A 425 4.89 -21.99 -11.22
CA ARG A 425 4.81 -23.41 -11.60
C ARG A 425 6.21 -23.93 -11.89
N LEU A 426 6.48 -25.15 -11.45
CA LEU A 426 7.81 -25.76 -11.53
C LEU A 426 8.16 -26.24 -12.93
N GLN A 427 9.42 -26.04 -13.32
CA GLN A 427 10.02 -26.69 -14.50
C GLN A 427 10.38 -28.15 -14.21
N SER A 428 10.50 -28.98 -15.25
CA SER A 428 10.79 -30.42 -15.10
C SER A 428 12.15 -30.74 -14.50
N ASP A 429 13.12 -29.84 -14.58
CA ASP A 429 14.46 -29.99 -14.00
C ASP A 429 14.64 -29.20 -12.70
N SER A 430 13.56 -28.66 -12.13
CA SER A 430 13.62 -27.93 -10.88
C SER A 430 13.97 -28.85 -9.70
N SER A 431 14.98 -28.45 -8.92
CA SER A 431 15.38 -29.16 -7.69
C SER A 431 14.33 -29.10 -6.57
N PHE A 432 13.29 -28.26 -6.69
CA PHE A 432 12.22 -28.17 -5.70
C PHE A 432 11.14 -29.24 -5.86
N ARG A 433 11.13 -30.00 -6.97
CA ARG A 433 10.13 -31.05 -7.22
C ARG A 433 10.19 -32.14 -6.15
N GLY A 434 9.05 -32.48 -5.54
CA GLY A 434 8.96 -33.58 -4.58
C GLY A 434 9.66 -33.31 -3.24
N THR A 435 10.06 -32.07 -2.99
CA THR A 435 10.71 -31.67 -1.74
C THR A 435 9.71 -31.37 -0.63
N GLY A 436 8.43 -31.21 -0.98
CA GLY A 436 7.37 -30.72 -0.10
C GLY A 436 7.40 -29.21 0.11
N LYS A 437 8.39 -28.50 -0.46
CA LYS A 437 8.56 -27.04 -0.37
C LYS A 437 7.97 -26.30 -1.57
N GLU A 438 7.64 -27.02 -2.63
CA GLU A 438 7.10 -26.45 -3.85
C GLU A 438 5.78 -25.70 -3.60
N PRO A 439 5.59 -24.51 -4.20
CA PRO A 439 4.35 -23.77 -4.02
C PRO A 439 3.17 -24.44 -4.70
N PHE A 440 3.45 -25.08 -5.83
CA PHE A 440 2.49 -25.87 -6.57
C PHE A 440 3.10 -27.25 -6.84
N PRO A 441 2.29 -28.33 -6.75
CA PRO A 441 2.72 -29.63 -7.24
C PRO A 441 3.20 -29.52 -8.68
N TYR A 442 4.28 -30.22 -9.00
CA TYR A 442 4.75 -30.30 -10.38
C TYR A 442 3.68 -30.94 -11.28
N ALA A 443 3.48 -30.35 -12.45
CA ALA A 443 2.66 -30.91 -13.52
C ALA A 443 3.31 -30.58 -14.88
N ASP A 444 3.12 -31.45 -15.87
CA ASP A 444 3.56 -31.23 -17.26
C ASP A 444 2.63 -30.24 -17.98
N ASN A 445 2.55 -29.00 -17.47
CA ASN A 445 1.64 -27.97 -17.95
C ASN A 445 2.31 -26.64 -18.31
N VAL A 446 3.65 -26.60 -18.28
CA VAL A 446 4.45 -25.47 -18.78
C VAL A 446 5.48 -25.97 -19.78
N PHE A 447 5.56 -25.29 -20.92
CA PHE A 447 6.49 -25.60 -22.00
C PHE A 447 7.22 -24.34 -22.46
N PHE A 448 8.38 -24.52 -23.08
CA PHE A 448 9.26 -23.42 -23.47
C PHE A 448 9.68 -23.53 -24.93
N VAL A 449 9.75 -22.41 -25.63
CA VAL A 449 10.22 -22.28 -27.01
C VAL A 449 11.33 -21.24 -27.08
N ARG A 450 12.44 -21.56 -27.78
CA ARG A 450 13.63 -20.71 -27.95
C ARG A 450 14.30 -20.95 -29.30
N ASN A 451 14.84 -19.92 -29.95
CA ASN A 451 15.56 -20.07 -31.24
C ASN A 451 16.73 -21.07 -31.20
N ASP A 452 17.40 -21.20 -30.06
CA ASP A 452 18.51 -22.12 -29.80
C ASP A 452 18.07 -23.45 -29.15
N GLY A 453 16.77 -23.73 -29.09
CA GLY A 453 16.20 -24.95 -28.51
C GLY A 453 16.35 -26.20 -29.40
N ASN A 454 15.71 -27.30 -28.98
CA ASN A 454 15.75 -28.60 -29.66
C ASN A 454 14.36 -29.28 -29.72
N ASP A 455 13.79 -29.44 -30.91
CA ASP A 455 12.48 -30.05 -31.12
C ASP A 455 12.42 -31.57 -30.84
N ASN A 456 13.57 -32.23 -30.70
CA ASN A 456 13.64 -33.61 -30.24
C ASN A 456 13.52 -33.71 -28.70
N GLY A 457 13.61 -32.58 -27.98
CA GLY A 457 13.45 -32.50 -26.54
C GLY A 457 12.00 -32.50 -26.05
N GLU A 458 11.84 -32.46 -24.73
CA GLU A 458 10.53 -32.51 -24.05
C GLU A 458 9.83 -31.15 -23.98
N GLY A 459 10.57 -30.04 -24.06
CA GLY A 459 10.00 -28.68 -23.95
C GLY A 459 9.66 -28.24 -22.53
N THR A 460 9.81 -29.09 -21.51
CA THR A 460 9.27 -28.91 -20.14
C THR A 460 10.17 -28.12 -19.18
N SER A 461 11.31 -27.63 -19.64
CA SER A 461 12.16 -26.69 -18.92
C SER A 461 12.88 -25.76 -19.88
N VAL A 462 13.44 -24.66 -19.36
CA VAL A 462 14.24 -23.71 -20.14
C VAL A 462 15.42 -24.40 -20.83
N LYS A 463 16.08 -25.35 -20.16
CA LYS A 463 17.19 -26.12 -20.73
C LYS A 463 16.76 -27.12 -21.80
N LYS A 464 15.50 -27.56 -21.75
CA LYS A 464 14.90 -28.55 -22.65
C LYS A 464 13.92 -27.92 -23.64
N ALA A 465 13.97 -26.60 -23.83
CA ALA A 465 13.04 -25.85 -24.66
C ALA A 465 13.00 -26.38 -26.10
N TRP A 466 11.82 -26.36 -26.72
CA TRP A 466 11.67 -26.63 -28.14
C TRP A 466 12.27 -25.49 -28.98
N LYS A 467 12.64 -25.82 -30.21
CA LYS A 467 13.19 -24.86 -31.16
C LYS A 467 12.10 -24.06 -31.87
N THR A 468 11.01 -24.73 -32.25
CA THR A 468 10.03 -24.18 -33.20
C THR A 468 8.65 -23.94 -32.59
N LEU A 469 7.96 -22.92 -33.11
CA LEU A 469 6.55 -22.68 -32.80
C LEU A 469 5.67 -23.81 -33.36
N LYS A 470 6.02 -24.37 -34.52
CA LYS A 470 5.34 -25.54 -35.09
C LYS A 470 5.29 -26.71 -34.12
N LYS A 471 6.40 -27.04 -33.45
CA LYS A 471 6.44 -28.11 -32.46
C LYS A 471 5.51 -27.81 -31.29
N ALA A 472 5.53 -26.58 -30.78
CA ALA A 472 4.68 -26.18 -29.66
C ALA A 472 3.19 -26.23 -30.01
N CYS A 473 2.80 -25.69 -31.16
CA CYS A 473 1.41 -25.66 -31.63
C CYS A 473 0.81 -27.07 -31.81
N LYS A 474 1.63 -28.03 -32.25
CA LYS A 474 1.23 -29.43 -32.37
C LYS A 474 1.05 -30.12 -31.02
N LYS A 475 1.87 -29.75 -30.02
CA LYS A 475 1.95 -30.48 -28.74
C LYS A 475 1.04 -29.91 -27.66
N ALA A 476 0.85 -28.60 -27.62
CA ALA A 476 0.08 -27.94 -26.57
C ALA A 476 -1.36 -28.50 -26.47
N GLN A 477 -1.79 -28.74 -25.23
CA GLN A 477 -3.09 -29.29 -24.85
C GLN A 477 -3.80 -28.34 -23.87
N ALA A 478 -5.11 -28.53 -23.69
CA ALA A 478 -5.91 -27.76 -22.75
C ALA A 478 -5.29 -27.68 -21.34
N GLY A 479 -5.20 -26.47 -20.79
CA GLY A 479 -4.62 -26.19 -19.48
C GLY A 479 -3.10 -26.01 -19.47
N GLN A 480 -2.45 -26.07 -20.63
CA GLN A 480 -1.00 -25.89 -20.76
C GLN A 480 -0.64 -24.47 -21.20
N THR A 481 0.50 -23.99 -20.73
CA THR A 481 1.08 -22.70 -21.12
C THR A 481 2.39 -22.93 -21.88
N VAL A 482 2.54 -22.31 -23.04
CA VAL A 482 3.76 -22.27 -23.82
C VAL A 482 4.40 -20.88 -23.65
N TYR A 483 5.56 -20.86 -23.02
CA TYR A 483 6.41 -19.67 -22.86
C TYR A 483 7.37 -19.53 -24.02
N ILE A 484 7.26 -18.42 -24.74
CA ILE A 484 8.10 -18.11 -25.91
C ILE A 484 9.14 -17.10 -25.46
N PHE A 485 10.41 -17.45 -25.60
CA PHE A 485 11.50 -16.54 -25.22
C PHE A 485 11.62 -15.38 -26.20
N PRO A 486 12.18 -14.25 -25.74
CA PRO A 486 12.49 -13.12 -26.62
C PRO A 486 13.33 -13.56 -27.83
N GLY A 487 12.94 -13.11 -29.02
CA GLY A 487 13.54 -13.54 -30.28
C GLY A 487 12.65 -13.29 -31.49
N HIS A 488 13.21 -13.53 -32.67
CA HIS A 488 12.51 -13.48 -33.95
C HIS A 488 12.24 -14.91 -34.45
N TYR A 489 10.98 -15.23 -34.74
CA TYR A 489 10.54 -16.51 -35.24
C TYR A 489 9.85 -16.31 -36.59
N ASP A 490 10.49 -16.76 -37.68
CA ASP A 490 9.92 -16.70 -39.04
C ASP A 490 8.86 -17.80 -39.29
N GLU A 491 8.05 -18.09 -38.27
CA GLU A 491 7.03 -19.13 -38.24
C GLU A 491 5.65 -18.53 -37.94
N GLU A 492 4.61 -19.22 -38.41
CA GLU A 492 3.23 -18.95 -38.00
C GLU A 492 2.92 -19.67 -36.68
N LEU A 493 2.26 -18.97 -35.75
CA LEU A 493 1.66 -19.57 -34.56
C LEU A 493 0.24 -20.05 -34.91
N SER A 494 0.08 -21.36 -35.10
CA SER A 494 -1.19 -21.99 -35.50
C SER A 494 -1.51 -23.21 -34.62
N PRO A 495 -2.22 -23.05 -33.48
CA PRO A 495 -2.51 -24.15 -32.56
C PRO A 495 -3.27 -25.30 -33.22
N GLU A 496 -2.82 -26.54 -33.05
CA GLU A 496 -3.51 -27.71 -33.63
C GLU A 496 -4.67 -28.20 -32.74
N ASN A 497 -4.62 -27.90 -31.43
CA ASN A 497 -5.61 -28.35 -30.43
C ASN A 497 -6.39 -27.18 -29.82
N SER A 498 -7.57 -27.47 -29.28
CA SER A 498 -8.38 -26.52 -28.51
C SER A 498 -8.14 -26.65 -27.01
N GLY A 499 -8.28 -25.55 -26.29
CA GLY A 499 -8.41 -25.56 -24.83
C GLY A 499 -9.82 -25.91 -24.36
N LYS A 500 -10.06 -25.74 -23.05
CA LYS A 500 -11.38 -25.85 -22.41
C LYS A 500 -11.72 -24.55 -21.68
N LYS A 501 -13.01 -24.29 -21.43
CA LYS A 501 -13.53 -23.05 -20.81
C LYS A 501 -12.82 -22.60 -19.53
N ASN A 502 -12.35 -23.54 -18.70
CA ASN A 502 -11.61 -23.25 -17.46
C ASN A 502 -10.15 -23.76 -17.50
N SER A 503 -9.67 -24.13 -18.68
CA SER A 503 -8.32 -24.67 -18.91
C SER A 503 -7.90 -24.35 -20.35
N PRO A 504 -7.69 -23.05 -20.68
CA PRO A 504 -7.30 -22.64 -22.02
C PRO A 504 -5.90 -23.15 -22.37
N ILE A 505 -5.55 -23.09 -23.66
CA ILE A 505 -4.15 -23.15 -24.09
C ILE A 505 -3.62 -21.73 -24.14
N ILE A 506 -2.51 -21.46 -23.46
CA ILE A 506 -1.93 -20.11 -23.37
C ILE A 506 -0.60 -20.09 -24.12
N PHE A 507 -0.43 -19.19 -25.08
CA PHE A 507 0.86 -18.86 -25.68
C PHE A 507 1.29 -17.48 -25.18
N ARG A 508 2.43 -17.39 -24.50
CA ARG A 508 2.83 -16.17 -23.78
C ARG A 508 4.31 -15.87 -23.98
N ARG A 509 4.70 -14.59 -24.11
CA ARG A 509 6.11 -14.18 -23.98
C ARG A 509 6.69 -14.51 -22.60
N ARG A 510 7.93 -14.98 -22.52
CA ARG A 510 8.63 -15.15 -21.24
C ARG A 510 9.39 -13.88 -20.88
N GLY A 511 9.16 -13.37 -19.66
CA GLY A 511 9.77 -12.14 -19.18
C GLY A 511 9.41 -10.90 -20.00
N THR A 512 10.12 -9.78 -19.81
CA THR A 512 9.75 -8.49 -20.45
C THR A 512 10.31 -8.26 -21.86
N GLY A 513 11.08 -9.20 -22.42
CA GLY A 513 11.67 -9.07 -23.75
C GLY A 513 10.66 -9.26 -24.89
N GLU A 514 11.05 -8.89 -26.11
CA GLU A 514 10.17 -8.89 -27.29
C GLU A 514 10.17 -10.24 -28.03
N VAL A 515 8.99 -10.71 -28.40
CA VAL A 515 8.77 -11.90 -29.23
C VAL A 515 8.17 -11.47 -30.56
N PHE A 516 8.92 -11.60 -31.65
CA PHE A 516 8.47 -11.30 -33.00
C PHE A 516 8.15 -12.59 -33.74
N ILE A 517 6.95 -12.69 -34.31
CA ILE A 517 6.52 -13.82 -35.13
C ILE A 517 5.95 -13.36 -36.47
N LYS A 518 5.92 -14.27 -37.46
CA LYS A 518 5.46 -13.96 -38.82
C LYS A 518 3.94 -13.68 -38.91
N SER A 519 3.13 -14.60 -38.37
CA SER A 519 1.66 -14.49 -38.37
C SER A 519 1.06 -15.35 -37.24
N ILE A 520 -0.19 -15.06 -36.89
CA ILE A 520 -1.00 -15.90 -35.99
C ILE A 520 -2.23 -16.38 -36.76
N ASN A 521 -2.53 -17.67 -36.66
CA ASN A 521 -3.72 -18.26 -37.27
C ASN A 521 -4.45 -19.16 -36.26
N VAL A 522 -5.66 -18.75 -35.85
CA VAL A 522 -6.52 -19.53 -34.96
C VAL A 522 -7.81 -19.86 -35.70
N THR A 523 -7.75 -20.93 -36.48
CA THR A 523 -8.88 -21.42 -37.28
C THR A 523 -9.45 -22.72 -36.69
N GLN A 524 -10.76 -22.77 -36.46
CA GLN A 524 -11.45 -23.95 -35.90
C GLN A 524 -10.86 -24.42 -34.56
N LYS A 525 -10.59 -23.46 -33.66
CA LYS A 525 -10.10 -23.72 -32.30
C LYS A 525 -10.93 -22.98 -31.27
N SER A 526 -10.87 -23.45 -30.03
CA SER A 526 -11.57 -22.79 -28.93
C SER A 526 -10.70 -22.67 -27.69
N ASN A 527 -10.97 -21.66 -26.85
CA ASN A 527 -10.31 -21.43 -25.57
C ASN A 527 -8.78 -21.27 -25.72
N ILE A 528 -8.37 -20.32 -26.56
CA ILE A 528 -6.97 -19.99 -26.83
C ILE A 528 -6.69 -18.59 -26.31
N GLU A 529 -5.61 -18.46 -25.55
CA GLU A 529 -5.10 -17.16 -25.09
C GLU A 529 -3.71 -16.92 -25.67
N ILE A 530 -3.50 -15.72 -26.19
CA ILE A 530 -2.21 -15.27 -26.72
C ILE A 530 -1.84 -13.96 -26.04
N GLU A 531 -0.65 -13.91 -25.45
CA GLU A 531 -0.21 -12.80 -24.62
C GLU A 531 1.20 -12.31 -24.95
N GLY A 532 1.33 -11.01 -25.21
CA GLY A 532 2.64 -10.34 -25.30
C GLY A 532 3.42 -10.62 -26.59
N ILE A 533 2.75 -11.04 -27.67
CA ILE A 533 3.40 -11.42 -28.93
C ILE A 533 3.27 -10.31 -29.98
N ASN A 534 4.38 -9.99 -30.66
CA ASN A 534 4.44 -9.00 -31.72
C ASN A 534 4.38 -9.66 -33.10
N VAL A 535 3.41 -9.26 -33.92
CA VAL A 535 3.25 -9.71 -35.31
C VAL A 535 3.45 -8.54 -36.26
N ILE A 536 4.49 -8.63 -37.08
CA ILE A 536 4.82 -7.64 -38.10
C ILE A 536 4.64 -8.32 -39.46
N SER A 537 3.51 -8.08 -40.12
CA SER A 537 3.15 -8.69 -41.41
C SER A 537 3.23 -7.64 -42.52
N ASP A 538 3.51 -8.04 -43.76
CA ASP A 538 3.63 -7.12 -44.90
C ASP A 538 2.50 -7.25 -45.93
N ASN A 539 1.99 -8.46 -46.22
CA ASN A 539 1.00 -8.66 -47.30
C ASN A 539 -0.30 -9.36 -46.84
N ASN A 540 -0.26 -10.13 -45.75
CA ASN A 540 -1.41 -10.90 -45.24
C ASN A 540 -1.97 -10.30 -43.96
N ASP A 541 -3.13 -10.77 -43.53
CA ASP A 541 -3.63 -10.49 -42.18
C ASP A 541 -2.56 -10.86 -41.15
N ALA A 542 -2.23 -9.95 -40.24
CA ALA A 542 -1.22 -10.25 -39.22
C ALA A 542 -1.74 -11.33 -38.25
N ILE A 543 -2.98 -11.18 -37.80
CA ILE A 543 -3.67 -12.16 -36.96
C ILE A 543 -4.98 -12.56 -37.65
N LEU A 544 -5.11 -13.85 -37.95
CA LEU A 544 -6.32 -14.45 -38.51
C LEU A 544 -7.02 -15.31 -37.46
N LEU A 545 -8.27 -14.96 -37.14
CA LEU A 545 -9.16 -15.72 -36.27
C LEU A 545 -10.37 -16.15 -37.11
N LYS A 546 -10.64 -17.45 -37.19
CA LYS A 546 -11.74 -17.93 -38.04
C LYS A 546 -12.47 -19.15 -37.48
N ASN A 547 -13.80 -19.15 -37.46
CA ASN A 547 -14.63 -20.28 -37.04
C ASN A 547 -14.24 -20.81 -35.64
N SER A 548 -14.04 -19.92 -34.69
CA SER A 548 -13.40 -20.21 -33.40
C SER A 548 -14.22 -19.63 -32.23
N GLU A 549 -13.96 -20.09 -31.00
CA GLU A 549 -14.72 -19.65 -29.81
C GLU A 549 -13.81 -19.34 -28.61
N ASN A 550 -14.14 -18.33 -27.81
CA ASN A 550 -13.42 -17.97 -26.59
C ASN A 550 -11.92 -17.73 -26.87
N ILE A 551 -11.64 -16.70 -27.66
CA ILE A 551 -10.28 -16.31 -28.05
C ILE A 551 -9.89 -15.02 -27.33
N ILE A 552 -8.75 -15.03 -26.65
CA ILE A 552 -8.24 -13.86 -25.92
C ILE A 552 -6.88 -13.45 -26.50
N LEU A 553 -6.78 -12.21 -26.95
CA LEU A 553 -5.53 -11.56 -27.31
C LEU A 553 -5.24 -10.46 -26.29
N THR A 554 -4.10 -10.54 -25.61
CA THR A 554 -3.72 -9.58 -24.58
C THR A 554 -2.30 -9.07 -24.79
N GLN A 555 -2.06 -7.76 -24.72
CA GLN A 555 -0.70 -7.20 -24.84
C GLN A 555 0.04 -7.56 -26.14
N CYS A 556 -0.70 -7.87 -27.21
CA CYS A 556 -0.11 -8.19 -28.52
C CYS A 556 0.07 -6.95 -29.39
N VAL A 557 0.96 -7.03 -30.37
CA VAL A 557 1.13 -6.02 -31.41
C VAL A 557 0.77 -6.63 -32.77
N ALA A 558 -0.07 -5.95 -33.56
CA ALA A 558 -0.36 -6.30 -34.94
C ALA A 558 -0.05 -5.09 -35.83
N ALA A 559 1.03 -5.17 -36.61
CA ALA A 559 1.51 -4.01 -37.35
C ALA A 559 1.94 -4.28 -38.80
N ASN A 560 1.87 -3.20 -39.59
CA ASN A 560 2.34 -3.06 -40.98
C ASN A 560 1.63 -3.94 -42.03
N SER A 561 0.47 -4.55 -41.71
CA SER A 561 -0.24 -5.39 -42.67
C SER A 561 -0.86 -4.59 -43.81
N LYS A 562 -0.62 -4.98 -45.07
CA LYS A 562 -1.37 -4.47 -46.22
C LYS A 562 -2.84 -4.94 -46.27
N ASN A 563 -3.26 -5.82 -45.36
CA ASN A 563 -4.66 -6.22 -45.15
C ASN A 563 -5.13 -5.85 -43.72
N CYS A 564 -5.70 -6.77 -42.95
CA CYS A 564 -6.12 -6.50 -41.59
C CYS A 564 -4.97 -6.71 -40.60
N GLY A 565 -4.85 -5.84 -39.59
CA GLY A 565 -4.05 -6.16 -38.41
C GLY A 565 -4.62 -7.38 -37.71
N ILE A 566 -5.94 -7.40 -37.51
CA ILE A 566 -6.68 -8.56 -36.99
C ILE A 566 -7.92 -8.78 -37.84
N MET A 567 -8.00 -9.97 -38.47
CA MET A 567 -9.17 -10.47 -39.16
C MET A 567 -9.90 -11.46 -38.24
N ALA A 568 -11.16 -11.19 -37.92
CA ALA A 568 -12.01 -12.11 -37.14
C ALA A 568 -13.28 -12.43 -37.93
N GLU A 569 -13.47 -13.72 -38.26
CA GLU A 569 -14.61 -14.23 -39.01
C GLU A 569 -15.28 -15.37 -38.25
N ASN A 570 -16.59 -15.27 -38.03
CA ASN A 570 -17.38 -16.28 -37.32
C ASN A 570 -16.76 -16.68 -35.97
N ILE A 571 -16.59 -15.68 -35.09
CA ILE A 571 -16.04 -15.85 -33.75
C ILE A 571 -17.11 -15.62 -32.70
N ASN A 572 -17.33 -16.61 -31.83
CA ASN A 572 -18.14 -16.43 -30.63
C ASN A 572 -17.24 -16.20 -29.41
N ASP A 573 -17.50 -15.16 -28.62
CA ASP A 573 -16.73 -14.79 -27.44
C ASP A 573 -15.25 -14.49 -27.77
N MET A 574 -14.95 -13.24 -28.07
CA MET A 574 -13.58 -12.78 -28.30
C MET A 574 -13.23 -11.63 -27.37
N LYS A 575 -12.00 -11.59 -26.85
CA LYS A 575 -11.49 -10.43 -26.13
C LYS A 575 -10.15 -9.99 -26.72
N ILE A 576 -10.10 -8.78 -27.24
CA ILE A 576 -8.87 -8.13 -27.67
C ILE A 576 -8.62 -6.98 -26.70
N THR A 577 -7.58 -7.10 -25.89
CA THR A 577 -7.34 -6.14 -24.83
C THR A 577 -5.88 -5.75 -24.68
N HIS A 578 -5.64 -4.46 -24.39
CA HIS A 578 -4.29 -3.97 -24.18
C HIS A 578 -3.38 -4.22 -25.39
N CYS A 579 -3.90 -4.30 -26.62
CA CYS A 579 -3.10 -4.53 -27.82
C CYS A 579 -2.75 -3.22 -28.54
N SER A 580 -1.72 -3.26 -29.39
CA SER A 580 -1.40 -2.18 -30.33
C SER A 580 -1.64 -2.63 -31.77
N ILE A 581 -2.50 -1.90 -32.49
CA ILE A 581 -2.90 -2.18 -33.88
C ILE A 581 -2.47 -1.01 -34.75
N ILE A 582 -1.39 -1.18 -35.51
CA ILE A 582 -0.62 -0.05 -36.07
C ILE A 582 -0.33 -0.22 -37.55
N LYS A 583 -0.53 0.82 -38.37
CA LYS A 583 -0.10 0.86 -39.79
C LYS A 583 -0.66 -0.27 -40.67
N ASN A 584 -1.90 -0.69 -40.42
CA ASN A 584 -2.59 -1.70 -41.22
C ASN A 584 -3.57 -1.04 -42.21
N LYS A 585 -3.93 -1.71 -43.31
CA LYS A 585 -5.03 -1.22 -44.19
C LYS A 585 -6.34 -1.13 -43.41
N THR A 586 -6.67 -2.19 -42.67
CA THR A 586 -7.76 -2.22 -41.69
C THR A 586 -7.16 -2.62 -40.35
N GLY A 587 -7.46 -1.90 -39.27
CA GLY A 587 -6.99 -2.26 -37.92
C GLY A 587 -7.56 -3.61 -37.50
N ILE A 588 -8.85 -3.64 -37.21
CA ILE A 588 -9.61 -4.87 -36.90
C ILE A 588 -10.79 -4.98 -37.87
N TYR A 589 -11.01 -6.15 -38.45
CA TYR A 589 -12.24 -6.48 -39.19
C TYR A 589 -13.01 -7.59 -38.48
N LEU A 590 -14.30 -7.34 -38.20
CA LEU A 590 -15.23 -8.29 -37.58
C LEU A 590 -16.31 -8.69 -38.58
N SER A 591 -16.36 -9.98 -38.92
CA SER A 591 -17.42 -10.57 -39.76
C SER A 591 -18.09 -11.71 -38.98
N ASP A 592 -19.42 -11.68 -38.88
CA ASP A 592 -20.22 -12.68 -38.17
C ASP A 592 -19.72 -13.03 -36.75
N CYS A 593 -19.21 -12.03 -36.02
CA CYS A 593 -18.71 -12.20 -34.65
C CYS A 593 -19.78 -11.89 -33.61
N THR A 594 -19.84 -12.68 -32.53
CA THR A 594 -20.76 -12.48 -31.41
C THR A 594 -20.03 -12.33 -30.07
N ASN A 595 -20.59 -11.55 -29.14
CA ASN A 595 -20.07 -11.37 -27.77
C ASN A 595 -18.59 -10.93 -27.72
N SER A 596 -18.21 -10.01 -28.61
CA SER A 596 -16.83 -9.55 -28.74
C SER A 596 -16.55 -8.35 -27.83
N VAL A 597 -15.37 -8.32 -27.21
CA VAL A 597 -14.90 -7.26 -26.32
C VAL A 597 -13.61 -6.67 -26.86
N LEU A 598 -13.61 -5.37 -27.17
CA LEU A 598 -12.44 -4.60 -27.58
C LEU A 598 -12.17 -3.51 -26.53
N THR A 599 -11.09 -3.65 -25.75
CA THR A 599 -10.84 -2.67 -24.67
C THR A 599 -9.36 -2.40 -24.38
N ALA A 600 -9.03 -1.15 -24.07
CA ALA A 600 -7.67 -0.73 -23.74
C ALA A 600 -6.66 -0.87 -24.90
N ASN A 601 -7.11 -0.87 -26.15
CA ASN A 601 -6.22 -1.02 -27.31
C ASN A 601 -5.76 0.33 -27.86
N ILE A 602 -4.57 0.36 -28.48
CA ILE A 602 -4.06 1.52 -29.22
C ILE A 602 -4.25 1.28 -30.72
N PHE A 603 -4.96 2.18 -31.39
CA PHE A 603 -5.13 2.20 -32.84
C PHE A 603 -4.38 3.41 -33.42
N SER A 604 -3.40 3.18 -34.28
CA SER A 604 -2.63 4.27 -34.90
C SER A 604 -2.29 4.01 -36.35
N GLU A 605 -2.44 5.04 -37.18
CA GLU A 605 -1.99 5.03 -38.58
C GLU A 605 -2.60 3.89 -39.44
N ASN A 606 -3.76 3.35 -39.07
CA ASN A 606 -4.48 2.39 -39.90
C ASN A 606 -5.33 3.12 -40.96
N GLY A 607 -5.67 2.44 -42.07
CA GLY A 607 -6.61 3.00 -43.05
C GLY A 607 -8.03 3.14 -42.49
N SER A 608 -8.48 2.15 -41.71
CA SER A 608 -9.65 2.25 -40.82
C SER A 608 -9.33 1.58 -39.49
N SER A 609 -9.81 2.11 -38.37
CA SER A 609 -9.51 1.57 -37.04
C SER A 609 -10.29 0.28 -36.77
N LEU A 610 -11.59 0.29 -37.07
CA LEU A 610 -12.48 -0.86 -36.94
C LEU A 610 -13.41 -0.93 -38.15
N SER A 611 -13.52 -2.12 -38.75
CA SER A 611 -14.55 -2.47 -39.72
C SER A 611 -15.39 -3.59 -39.14
N ALA A 612 -16.71 -3.56 -39.34
CA ALA A 612 -17.58 -4.64 -38.90
C ALA A 612 -18.81 -4.79 -39.80
N ASP A 613 -19.34 -6.00 -39.91
CA ASP A 613 -20.61 -6.26 -40.60
C ASP A 613 -21.81 -5.99 -39.67
N SER A 614 -21.62 -6.14 -38.36
CA SER A 614 -22.58 -5.79 -37.30
C SER A 614 -21.86 -5.41 -36.00
N VAL A 615 -22.54 -4.65 -35.14
CA VAL A 615 -22.05 -4.26 -33.80
C VAL A 615 -23.04 -4.54 -32.67
N GLU A 616 -24.13 -5.27 -32.95
CA GLU A 616 -25.20 -5.50 -31.96
C GLU A 616 -24.71 -6.18 -30.67
N THR A 617 -23.69 -7.03 -30.76
CA THR A 617 -23.13 -7.77 -29.61
C THR A 617 -21.68 -7.38 -29.29
N LEU A 618 -21.22 -6.25 -29.84
CA LEU A 618 -19.89 -5.71 -29.60
C LEU A 618 -19.88 -4.85 -28.33
N CYS A 619 -18.97 -5.15 -27.41
CA CYS A 619 -18.57 -4.26 -26.33
C CYS A 619 -17.22 -3.63 -26.70
N SER A 620 -17.20 -2.32 -26.94
CA SER A 620 -15.97 -1.58 -27.24
C SER A 620 -15.87 -0.37 -26.31
N ASP A 621 -14.80 -0.27 -25.52
CA ASP A 621 -14.57 0.87 -24.61
C ASP A 621 -13.12 1.00 -24.12
N TYR A 622 -12.73 2.19 -23.65
CA TYR A 622 -11.38 2.51 -23.16
C TYR A 622 -10.23 2.34 -24.18
N ASN A 623 -10.53 2.40 -25.47
CA ASN A 623 -9.51 2.36 -26.52
C ASN A 623 -8.89 3.75 -26.74
N SER A 624 -7.71 3.79 -27.36
CA SER A 624 -7.08 5.03 -27.81
C SER A 624 -7.00 5.03 -29.33
N TYR A 625 -7.55 6.06 -29.95
CA TYR A 625 -7.58 6.24 -31.40
C TYR A 625 -6.70 7.42 -31.81
N ASN A 626 -5.87 7.23 -32.83
CA ASN A 626 -5.16 8.35 -33.44
C ASN A 626 -6.17 9.24 -34.19
N PRO A 627 -6.34 10.52 -33.83
CA PRO A 627 -7.35 11.39 -34.45
C PRO A 627 -7.11 11.62 -35.95
N VAL A 628 -5.89 11.37 -36.45
CA VAL A 628 -5.57 11.45 -37.87
C VAL A 628 -6.01 10.15 -38.54
N ASN A 629 -6.98 10.24 -39.47
CA ASN A 629 -7.49 9.13 -40.28
C ASN A 629 -8.16 7.98 -39.50
N THR A 630 -8.73 8.23 -38.32
CA THR A 630 -9.58 7.23 -37.65
C THR A 630 -10.94 7.15 -38.34
N PHE A 631 -11.28 5.96 -38.84
CA PHE A 631 -12.59 5.66 -39.39
C PHE A 631 -13.13 4.35 -38.83
N PHE A 632 -14.42 4.34 -38.52
CA PHE A 632 -15.20 3.14 -38.20
C PHE A 632 -16.09 2.83 -39.39
N ILE A 633 -16.00 1.61 -39.93
CA ILE A 633 -16.75 1.20 -41.13
C ILE A 633 -17.77 0.13 -40.75
N LEU A 634 -19.04 0.41 -41.02
CA LEU A 634 -20.08 -0.60 -41.01
C LEU A 634 -20.39 -1.00 -42.44
N ARG A 635 -20.13 -2.28 -42.75
CA ARG A 635 -20.28 -2.80 -44.09
C ARG A 635 -21.74 -3.12 -44.40
N SER A 636 -22.14 -2.82 -45.62
CA SER A 636 -23.45 -3.21 -46.10
C SER A 636 -23.47 -4.70 -46.46
N SER A 637 -24.48 -5.42 -46.00
CA SER A 637 -24.78 -6.78 -46.46
C SER A 637 -25.32 -6.82 -47.91
N TYR A 638 -25.66 -5.66 -48.47
CA TYR A 638 -26.15 -5.50 -49.84
C TYR A 638 -25.15 -4.74 -50.71
N PHE A 639 -24.74 -5.35 -51.82
CA PHE A 639 -23.69 -4.82 -52.71
C PHE A 639 -24.03 -3.48 -53.38
N TRP A 640 -25.31 -3.07 -53.38
CA TRP A 640 -25.79 -1.81 -53.98
C TRP A 640 -25.90 -0.64 -52.99
N LEU A 641 -25.64 -0.87 -51.71
CA LEU A 641 -25.59 0.18 -50.69
C LEU A 641 -24.12 0.46 -50.34
N SER A 642 -23.78 1.74 -50.18
CA SER A 642 -22.44 2.15 -49.74
C SER A 642 -22.21 1.84 -48.27
N ASP A 643 -21.00 1.43 -47.92
CA ASP A 643 -20.56 1.29 -46.53
C ASP A 643 -20.72 2.62 -45.76
N ALA A 644 -21.10 2.52 -44.48
CA ALA A 644 -21.23 3.68 -43.62
C ALA A 644 -19.93 3.92 -42.85
N SER A 645 -19.38 5.13 -42.94
CA SER A 645 -18.17 5.54 -42.21
C SER A 645 -18.50 6.54 -41.11
N TYR A 646 -17.87 6.37 -39.95
CA TYR A 646 -18.05 7.24 -38.78
C TYR A 646 -16.70 7.68 -38.22
N GLN A 647 -16.66 8.91 -37.73
CA GLN A 647 -15.65 9.40 -36.79
C GLN A 647 -16.05 9.01 -35.35
N LEU A 648 -15.09 8.99 -34.41
CA LEU A 648 -15.34 8.56 -33.02
C LEU A 648 -16.54 9.28 -32.35
N PRO A 649 -16.71 10.61 -32.44
CA PRO A 649 -17.88 11.26 -31.85
C PRO A 649 -19.22 10.84 -32.47
N GLN A 650 -19.23 10.48 -33.76
CA GLN A 650 -20.43 9.99 -34.44
C GLN A 650 -20.73 8.54 -34.03
N TRP A 651 -19.68 7.73 -33.91
CA TRP A 651 -19.74 6.35 -33.43
C TRP A 651 -20.35 6.26 -32.03
N ILE A 652 -19.81 7.04 -31.09
CA ILE A 652 -20.30 7.12 -29.70
C ILE A 652 -21.78 7.52 -29.67
N ARG A 653 -22.16 8.59 -30.39
CA ARG A 653 -23.55 9.06 -30.39
C ARG A 653 -24.54 8.06 -30.97
N LYS A 654 -24.14 7.29 -31.98
CA LYS A 654 -25.05 6.37 -32.67
C LYS A 654 -25.17 5.02 -31.97
N TYR A 655 -24.06 4.49 -31.45
CA TYR A 655 -23.99 3.11 -30.94
C TYR A 655 -23.76 3.03 -29.42
N SER A 656 -23.47 4.14 -28.74
CA SER A 656 -23.10 4.14 -27.31
C SER A 656 -21.89 3.25 -26.98
N LEU A 657 -21.02 3.03 -27.97
CA LEU A 657 -19.74 2.34 -27.83
C LEU A 657 -18.60 3.36 -27.71
N ASP A 658 -17.51 2.96 -27.06
CA ASP A 658 -16.28 3.76 -26.90
C ASP A 658 -16.47 5.06 -26.09
N ILE A 659 -17.41 5.05 -25.13
CA ILE A 659 -17.78 6.22 -24.32
C ILE A 659 -16.64 6.76 -23.43
N HIS A 660 -15.70 5.90 -23.04
CA HIS A 660 -14.51 6.24 -22.25
C HIS A 660 -13.21 6.11 -23.06
N SER A 661 -13.32 5.86 -24.36
CA SER A 661 -12.17 5.87 -25.27
C SER A 661 -11.66 7.29 -25.48
N GLN A 662 -10.38 7.41 -25.87
CA GLN A 662 -9.71 8.69 -26.05
C GLN A 662 -9.15 8.87 -27.47
N GLU A 663 -8.97 10.13 -27.87
CA GLU A 663 -8.17 10.47 -29.04
C GLU A 663 -6.77 10.91 -28.56
N ALA A 664 -5.74 10.17 -28.97
CA ALA A 664 -4.34 10.49 -28.65
C ALA A 664 -3.41 9.97 -29.75
N ILE A 665 -2.37 10.75 -30.06
CA ILE A 665 -1.34 10.37 -31.04
C ILE A 665 -0.20 9.66 -30.28
N PRO A 666 0.02 8.34 -30.46
CA PRO A 666 1.14 7.66 -29.83
C PRO A 666 2.48 8.04 -30.48
N GLU A 667 3.50 8.26 -29.66
CA GLU A 667 4.87 8.51 -30.11
C GLU A 667 5.75 7.30 -29.80
N PHE A 668 6.19 6.57 -30.84
CA PHE A 668 6.94 5.33 -30.67
C PHE A 668 8.47 5.55 -30.57
N THR A 669 9.17 4.67 -29.84
CA THR A 669 10.63 4.75 -29.65
C THR A 669 11.45 4.33 -30.88
N SER A 670 11.13 3.18 -31.50
CA SER A 670 11.85 2.62 -32.65
C SER A 670 10.93 1.80 -33.59
N PRO A 671 9.85 2.40 -34.13
CA PRO A 671 8.85 1.69 -34.95
C PRO A 671 9.44 1.11 -36.25
N GLU A 672 10.51 1.68 -36.77
CA GLU A 672 11.25 1.19 -37.94
C GLU A 672 11.91 -0.17 -37.71
N LYS A 673 12.13 -0.54 -36.44
CA LYS A 673 12.65 -1.86 -36.03
C LYS A 673 11.56 -2.81 -35.56
N GLY A 674 10.28 -2.43 -35.73
CA GLY A 674 9.13 -3.19 -35.22
C GLY A 674 8.89 -3.03 -33.71
N LYS A 675 9.58 -2.10 -33.03
CA LYS A 675 9.43 -1.85 -31.60
C LYS A 675 8.45 -0.71 -31.33
N PHE A 676 7.39 -0.98 -30.57
CA PHE A 676 6.27 -0.05 -30.37
C PHE A 676 6.09 0.41 -28.92
N TYR A 677 7.20 0.66 -28.22
CA TYR A 677 7.17 1.33 -26.91
C TYR A 677 6.83 2.82 -27.06
N LEU A 678 6.17 3.39 -26.06
CA LEU A 678 5.71 4.79 -26.07
C LEU A 678 6.70 5.73 -25.36
N LYS A 679 7.05 6.83 -26.04
CA LYS A 679 7.75 7.99 -25.45
C LYS A 679 6.81 8.85 -24.61
N ASN A 680 5.58 9.04 -25.08
CA ASN A 680 4.54 9.83 -24.43
C ASN A 680 3.56 8.98 -23.61
N PHE A 681 4.07 7.95 -22.92
CA PHE A 681 3.29 6.97 -22.15
C PHE A 681 2.35 7.59 -21.10
N GLN A 682 2.64 8.81 -20.61
CA GLN A 682 1.82 9.53 -19.63
C GLN A 682 0.40 9.81 -20.15
N ALA A 683 0.23 9.92 -21.47
CA ALA A 683 -1.07 10.09 -22.12
C ALA A 683 -1.93 8.80 -22.13
N PHE A 684 -1.37 7.66 -21.73
CA PHE A 684 -2.01 6.34 -21.81
C PHE A 684 -2.11 5.65 -20.44
N ASN A 685 -1.14 5.89 -19.55
CA ASN A 685 -1.14 5.32 -18.20
C ASN A 685 -2.37 5.79 -17.40
N GLY A 686 -2.96 4.88 -16.61
CA GLY A 686 -4.11 5.16 -15.73
C GLY A 686 -5.47 5.32 -16.42
N ARG A 687 -5.51 5.29 -17.76
CA ARG A 687 -6.69 5.66 -18.56
C ARG A 687 -7.45 4.48 -19.16
N GLY A 688 -6.88 3.27 -19.11
CA GLY A 688 -7.57 2.05 -19.45
C GLY A 688 -8.58 1.62 -18.37
N PRO A 689 -9.31 0.52 -18.61
CA PRO A 689 -10.19 -0.05 -17.61
C PRO A 689 -9.36 -0.42 -16.37
N LEU A 690 -9.98 -0.29 -15.20
CA LEU A 690 -9.34 -0.60 -13.92
C LEU A 690 -8.09 0.27 -13.60
N ALA A 691 -7.95 1.45 -14.21
CA ALA A 691 -6.77 2.32 -14.11
C ALA A 691 -5.46 1.69 -14.62
N MET A 692 -5.54 0.67 -15.48
CA MET A 692 -4.35 0.16 -16.18
C MET A 692 -3.99 1.05 -17.36
N PRO A 693 -2.76 1.02 -17.86
CA PRO A 693 -2.41 1.72 -19.10
C PRO A 693 -3.19 1.18 -20.31
N ILE A 694 -3.53 2.05 -21.26
CA ILE A 694 -4.00 1.61 -22.59
C ILE A 694 -2.78 1.12 -23.39
N GLY A 695 -2.88 -0.02 -24.07
CA GLY A 695 -1.79 -0.65 -24.83
C GLY A 695 -1.08 -1.81 -24.08
N PRO A 696 -0.04 -2.41 -24.67
CA PRO A 696 0.54 -3.71 -24.28
C PRO A 696 1.43 -3.69 -23.04
N PHE A 697 1.18 -2.75 -22.14
CA PHE A 697 1.99 -2.39 -20.99
C PHE A 697 2.64 -3.60 -20.30
N ALA A 698 3.84 -3.38 -19.77
CA ALA A 698 4.54 -4.37 -18.97
C ALA A 698 4.72 -3.88 -17.54
N ARG A 699 4.95 -4.82 -16.62
CA ARG A 699 5.48 -4.53 -15.29
C ARG A 699 6.98 -4.27 -15.42
N ILE A 700 7.37 -3.01 -15.55
CA ILE A 700 8.77 -2.61 -15.75
C ILE A 700 9.41 -2.16 -14.45
N ARG A 701 10.68 -2.53 -14.25
CA ARG A 701 11.50 -2.05 -13.14
C ARG A 701 12.49 -1.01 -13.68
N LYS A 702 12.39 0.23 -13.21
CA LYS A 702 13.25 1.33 -13.67
C LYS A 702 13.62 2.29 -12.54
N PRO A 703 14.77 2.99 -12.61
CA PRO A 703 15.02 4.06 -11.66
C PRO A 703 14.03 5.21 -11.92
N ALA A 704 13.67 5.93 -10.87
CA ALA A 704 12.99 7.20 -11.07
C ALA A 704 13.90 8.15 -11.87
N VAL A 705 13.29 8.93 -12.77
CA VAL A 705 14.01 9.99 -13.49
C VAL A 705 14.22 11.13 -12.50
N ALA A 706 15.48 11.39 -12.15
CA ALA A 706 15.85 12.49 -11.26
C ALA A 706 17.29 12.92 -11.50
N GLU A 707 17.62 14.06 -10.93
CA GLU A 707 18.94 14.69 -10.92
C GLU A 707 19.26 15.20 -9.51
N ASN A 708 20.52 15.56 -9.26
CA ASN A 708 20.89 16.34 -8.07
C ASN A 708 20.62 17.82 -8.36
N LYS A 709 19.43 18.29 -8.01
CA LYS A 709 18.97 19.65 -8.27
C LYS A 709 19.37 20.61 -7.15
N ASP A 710 19.68 21.86 -7.50
CA ASP A 710 19.94 22.96 -6.56
C ASP A 710 21.04 22.67 -5.53
N VAL A 711 22.10 21.95 -5.95
CA VAL A 711 23.26 21.63 -5.10
C VAL A 711 23.99 22.91 -4.69
N ARG A 712 23.89 23.28 -3.41
CA ARG A 712 24.44 24.53 -2.89
C ARG A 712 24.90 24.46 -1.44
N VAL A 713 25.76 25.40 -1.09
CA VAL A 713 26.11 25.70 0.30
C VAL A 713 25.02 26.57 0.88
N PHE A 714 24.40 26.11 1.96
CA PHE A 714 23.39 26.85 2.71
C PHE A 714 24.04 27.90 3.63
N SER A 715 25.05 27.50 4.41
CA SER A 715 25.82 28.40 5.27
C SER A 715 27.17 27.80 5.66
N THR A 716 28.09 28.65 6.13
CA THR A 716 29.40 28.27 6.66
C THR A 716 29.69 28.99 7.98
N SER A 717 30.53 28.39 8.83
CA SER A 717 31.21 29.06 9.94
C SER A 717 32.73 29.01 9.71
N SER A 718 33.55 29.28 10.71
CA SER A 718 35.00 29.03 10.62
C SER A 718 35.33 27.53 10.66
N THR A 719 34.44 26.70 11.21
CA THR A 719 34.64 25.27 11.49
C THR A 719 33.59 24.35 10.89
N THR A 720 32.53 24.88 10.28
CA THR A 720 31.40 24.10 9.76
C THR A 720 30.95 24.57 8.37
N ALA A 721 30.31 23.66 7.64
CA ALA A 721 29.61 23.98 6.39
C ALA A 721 28.33 23.16 6.28
N ASN A 722 27.26 23.78 5.80
CA ASN A 722 25.95 23.16 5.62
C ASN A 722 25.61 23.16 4.14
N ILE A 723 25.26 22.00 3.59
CA ILE A 723 25.06 21.77 2.17
C ILE A 723 23.68 21.14 1.97
N GLU A 724 22.97 21.60 0.94
CA GLU A 724 21.65 21.09 0.58
C GLU A 724 21.49 20.88 -0.93
N TRP A 725 20.63 19.93 -1.28
CA TRP A 725 20.18 19.67 -2.65
C TRP A 725 18.86 18.88 -2.64
N GLN A 726 18.27 18.71 -3.82
CA GLN A 726 17.03 17.96 -4.00
C GLN A 726 17.18 16.85 -5.04
N THR A 727 16.39 15.79 -4.93
CA THR A 727 16.18 14.76 -5.95
C THR A 727 14.70 14.66 -6.30
N PRO A 728 14.18 15.60 -7.13
CA PRO A 728 12.76 15.69 -7.45
C PRO A 728 12.21 14.34 -7.97
N GLY A 729 11.07 13.90 -7.46
CA GLY A 729 10.39 12.68 -7.92
C GLY A 729 11.04 11.35 -7.54
N ALA A 730 12.16 11.38 -6.82
CA ALA A 730 12.95 10.19 -6.50
C ALA A 730 13.53 10.30 -5.09
N PRO A 731 12.87 9.71 -4.06
CA PRO A 731 13.51 9.52 -2.77
C PRO A 731 14.84 8.79 -2.96
N ALA A 732 15.92 9.36 -2.44
CA ALA A 732 17.27 8.84 -2.66
C ALA A 732 17.99 8.62 -1.33
N ASN A 733 18.87 7.62 -1.29
CA ASN A 733 19.88 7.55 -0.25
C ASN A 733 21.05 8.46 -0.67
N ALA A 734 21.22 9.55 0.08
CA ALA A 734 22.17 10.60 -0.24
C ALA A 734 23.49 10.45 0.52
N GLU A 735 24.56 10.93 -0.10
CA GLU A 735 25.89 11.05 0.47
C GLU A 735 26.48 12.40 0.08
N LEU A 736 27.27 12.95 0.99
CA LEU A 736 28.09 14.12 0.71
C LEU A 736 29.54 13.71 0.66
N HIS A 737 30.21 13.93 -0.47
CA HIS A 737 31.66 13.76 -0.58
C HIS A 737 32.32 15.14 -0.51
N TRP A 738 33.43 15.27 0.23
CA TRP A 738 34.10 16.55 0.45
C TRP A 738 35.62 16.40 0.69
N GLY A 739 36.36 17.50 0.60
CA GLY A 739 37.81 17.50 0.84
C GLY A 739 38.47 18.86 0.64
N THR A 740 39.78 18.93 0.87
CA THR A 740 40.62 20.13 0.60
C THR A 740 40.99 20.28 -0.88
N ASP A 741 40.67 19.28 -1.70
CA ASP A 741 40.89 19.25 -3.14
C ASP A 741 39.63 18.75 -3.86
N ALA A 742 39.63 18.87 -5.20
CA ALA A 742 38.49 18.52 -6.04
C ALA A 742 38.16 17.01 -6.06
N GLU A 743 39.02 16.13 -5.55
CA GLU A 743 38.77 14.68 -5.52
C GLU A 743 37.68 14.32 -4.50
N CYS A 744 37.54 15.13 -3.44
CA CYS A 744 36.54 14.97 -2.38
C CYS A 744 36.59 13.58 -1.72
N LYS A 745 37.76 13.20 -1.19
CA LYS A 745 38.02 11.86 -0.62
C LYS A 745 37.23 11.53 0.65
N ASN A 746 36.76 12.53 1.40
CA ASN A 746 35.97 12.29 2.61
C ASN A 746 34.49 12.08 2.24
N ARG A 747 33.79 11.24 2.99
CA ARG A 747 32.37 10.91 2.74
C ARG A 747 31.55 10.99 4.03
N ILE A 748 30.38 11.61 3.93
CA ILE A 748 29.33 11.59 4.95
C ILE A 748 28.14 10.82 4.39
N SER A 749 27.71 9.80 5.11
CA SER A 749 26.62 8.91 4.71
C SER A 749 26.10 8.13 5.92
N VAL A 750 24.94 7.50 5.81
CA VAL A 750 24.52 6.43 6.71
C VAL A 750 24.96 5.08 6.15
N SER A 751 25.77 4.32 6.90
CA SER A 751 26.11 2.93 6.58
C SER A 751 25.13 1.99 7.29
N MET A 752 24.10 1.55 6.59
CA MET A 752 23.31 0.39 7.03
C MET A 752 23.42 -0.67 5.93
N ASP A 753 23.85 -1.88 6.30
CA ASP A 753 24.04 -3.04 5.41
C ASP A 753 22.74 -3.61 4.81
N ALA A 754 21.62 -2.94 5.04
CA ALA A 754 20.44 -3.08 4.20
C ALA A 754 20.00 -1.66 3.83
N LEU A 755 19.78 -1.45 2.53
CA LEU A 755 19.10 -0.31 1.91
C LEU A 755 17.69 -0.16 2.49
N LEU A 756 17.59 0.18 3.78
CA LEU A 756 16.31 0.39 4.41
C LEU A 756 15.70 1.63 3.75
N PRO A 757 14.47 1.56 3.25
CA PRO A 757 13.79 2.69 2.64
C PRO A 757 13.55 3.87 3.59
N TYR A 758 14.08 3.81 4.82
CA TYR A 758 13.74 4.64 5.97
C TYR A 758 14.69 5.84 6.23
N THR A 759 15.63 6.10 5.33
CA THR A 759 16.49 7.29 5.35
C THR A 759 16.41 8.08 4.06
N MET A 760 15.56 7.64 3.12
CA MET A 760 15.47 8.19 1.78
C MET A 760 14.58 9.44 1.82
N ASP A 761 14.95 10.45 1.07
CA ASP A 761 14.19 11.69 0.98
C ASP A 761 14.40 12.31 -0.40
N ILE A 762 13.55 13.27 -0.78
CA ILE A 762 13.81 14.13 -1.93
C ILE A 762 14.55 15.40 -1.52
N ASN A 763 14.56 15.76 -0.23
CA ASN A 763 15.28 16.91 0.30
C ASN A 763 16.48 16.46 1.15
N HIS A 764 17.68 16.91 0.78
CA HIS A 764 18.93 16.44 1.39
C HIS A 764 19.62 17.56 2.14
N TYR A 765 19.96 17.34 3.41
CA TYR A 765 20.61 18.32 4.27
C TYR A 765 21.81 17.69 4.97
N PHE A 766 23.02 18.10 4.60
CA PHE A 766 24.27 17.56 5.13
C PHE A 766 25.11 18.66 5.78
N SER A 767 25.88 18.29 6.81
CA SER A 767 26.80 19.22 7.45
C SER A 767 28.17 18.61 7.63
N ILE A 768 29.20 19.43 7.43
CA ILE A 768 30.60 19.11 7.69
C ILE A 768 31.00 19.87 8.96
N ILE A 769 31.73 19.20 9.87
CA ILE A 769 32.26 19.78 11.11
C ILE A 769 33.77 19.57 11.19
N GLY A 770 34.45 20.38 12.00
CA GLY A 770 35.90 20.28 12.22
C GLY A 770 36.74 20.83 11.05
N LEU A 771 36.17 21.76 10.27
CA LEU A 771 36.90 22.47 9.24
C LEU A 771 37.89 23.47 9.85
N LYS A 772 38.89 23.87 9.05
CA LYS A 772 39.85 24.90 9.45
C LYS A 772 39.34 26.29 9.06
N PRO A 773 39.54 27.32 9.91
CA PRO A 773 39.19 28.69 9.57
C PRO A 773 39.93 29.24 8.33
N GLY A 774 39.22 30.00 7.49
CA GLY A 774 39.76 30.68 6.31
C GLY A 774 40.22 29.77 5.17
N GLU A 775 39.90 28.47 5.22
CA GLU A 775 40.37 27.44 4.29
C GLU A 775 39.34 27.18 3.19
N LYS A 776 39.83 26.77 2.00
CA LYS A 776 38.98 26.38 0.87
C LYS A 776 38.73 24.88 0.88
N TYR A 777 37.47 24.50 0.65
CA TYR A 777 37.05 23.11 0.54
C TYR A 777 36.23 22.88 -0.73
N TYR A 778 36.14 21.62 -1.14
CA TYR A 778 35.37 21.15 -2.28
C TYR A 778 34.36 20.09 -1.84
N PHE A 779 33.26 19.97 -2.59
CA PHE A 779 32.23 18.97 -2.34
C PHE A 779 31.49 18.52 -3.61
N LYS A 780 30.90 17.34 -3.55
CA LYS A 780 29.97 16.78 -4.55
C LYS A 780 28.84 16.02 -3.86
N ALA A 781 27.62 16.16 -4.37
CA ALA A 781 26.45 15.42 -3.93
C ALA A 781 26.37 14.08 -4.68
N VAL A 782 26.14 13.00 -3.95
CA VAL A 782 25.94 11.66 -4.51
C VAL A 782 24.58 11.14 -4.06
N SER A 783 23.70 10.80 -4.99
CA SER A 783 22.35 10.31 -4.70
C SER A 783 22.14 8.94 -5.32
N LYS A 784 21.77 7.96 -4.49
CA LYS A 784 21.49 6.58 -4.89
C LYS A 784 19.99 6.38 -4.96
N ILE A 785 19.46 6.29 -6.18
CA ILE A 785 18.03 6.21 -6.47
C ILE A 785 17.61 4.74 -6.58
N PRO A 786 16.56 4.31 -5.86
CA PRO A 786 16.05 2.97 -5.96
C PRO A 786 15.30 2.79 -7.28
N PHE A 787 15.31 1.56 -7.78
CA PHE A 787 14.40 1.19 -8.85
C PHE A 787 12.99 1.06 -8.28
N LYS A 788 12.02 1.63 -8.98
CA LYS A 788 10.59 1.40 -8.75
C LYS A 788 10.03 0.49 -9.83
N THR A 789 9.00 -0.25 -9.47
CA THR A 789 8.22 -1.01 -10.44
C THR A 789 6.98 -0.22 -10.80
N VAL A 790 6.71 -0.09 -12.10
CA VAL A 790 5.54 0.60 -12.64
C VAL A 790 4.89 -0.25 -13.73
N PHE A 791 3.62 0.00 -14.02
CA PHE A 791 2.93 -0.56 -15.18
C PHE A 791 2.93 0.51 -16.27
N SER A 792 3.61 0.25 -17.39
CA SER A 792 3.79 1.25 -18.44
C SER A 792 4.05 0.61 -19.80
N ASN A 793 3.79 1.37 -20.86
CA ASN A 793 4.11 1.03 -22.25
C ASN A 793 5.51 1.51 -22.68
N GLU A 794 6.34 1.91 -21.72
CA GLU A 794 7.70 2.35 -21.95
C GLU A 794 8.63 1.16 -22.18
N GLU A 795 9.74 1.41 -22.86
CA GLU A 795 10.80 0.41 -23.06
C GLU A 795 11.39 -0.02 -21.71
N ALA A 796 11.52 -1.33 -21.52
CA ALA A 796 12.13 -1.90 -20.33
C ALA A 796 13.64 -1.61 -20.31
N TYR A 797 14.24 -1.55 -19.11
CA TYR A 797 15.67 -1.29 -18.97
C TYR A 797 16.49 -2.59 -19.13
N ASP A 798 17.42 -2.64 -20.08
CA ASP A 798 18.18 -3.86 -20.47
C ASP A 798 19.06 -4.51 -19.38
N LYS A 799 19.29 -3.84 -18.23
CA LYS A 799 20.21 -4.33 -17.17
C LYS A 799 19.67 -4.16 -15.74
N PRO A 800 18.63 -4.91 -15.32
CA PRO A 800 18.13 -4.84 -13.95
C PRO A 800 18.97 -5.63 -12.92
N GLU A 801 19.96 -6.43 -13.34
CA GLU A 801 20.49 -7.52 -12.49
C GLU A 801 21.76 -7.25 -11.66
N LYS A 802 22.48 -6.12 -11.80
CA LYS A 802 23.71 -5.89 -10.99
C LYS A 802 23.78 -4.61 -10.18
N GLU A 803 23.04 -3.57 -10.53
CA GLU A 803 23.03 -2.32 -9.77
C GLU A 803 21.60 -2.01 -9.33
N ALA A 804 21.25 -2.44 -8.11
CA ALA A 804 19.91 -2.22 -7.54
C ALA A 804 19.55 -0.72 -7.37
N LEU A 805 20.48 0.20 -7.65
CA LEU A 805 20.37 1.64 -7.48
C LEU A 805 21.02 2.38 -8.67
N LYS A 806 20.36 3.42 -9.18
CA LYS A 806 21.01 4.39 -10.08
C LYS A 806 21.79 5.40 -9.25
N VAL A 807 23.07 5.63 -9.56
CA VAL A 807 23.91 6.61 -8.86
C VAL A 807 23.98 7.90 -9.66
N LEU A 808 23.63 9.02 -9.02
CA LEU A 808 23.81 10.37 -9.54
C LEU A 808 24.93 11.06 -8.79
N VAL A 809 25.82 11.74 -9.52
CA VAL A 809 26.91 12.54 -8.94
C VAL A 809 26.80 13.94 -9.50
N SER A 810 26.79 14.96 -8.64
CA SER A 810 26.82 16.36 -9.08
C SER A 810 28.21 16.75 -9.58
N GLU A 811 28.29 17.88 -10.28
CA GLU A 811 29.57 18.58 -10.46
C GLU A 811 30.23 18.89 -9.11
N THR A 812 31.57 18.94 -9.09
CA THR A 812 32.35 19.38 -7.93
C THR A 812 32.20 20.88 -7.76
N ARG A 813 31.83 21.32 -6.56
CA ARG A 813 31.71 22.73 -6.16
C ARG A 813 32.70 23.04 -5.06
N SER A 814 32.91 24.32 -4.76
CA SER A 814 33.82 24.75 -3.69
C SER A 814 33.21 25.83 -2.81
N PHE A 815 33.74 25.98 -1.60
CA PHE A 815 33.38 27.00 -0.63
C PHE A 815 34.58 27.38 0.24
N ASN A 816 34.50 28.50 0.93
CA ASN A 816 35.50 28.92 1.91
C ASN A 816 34.85 29.00 3.29
N THR A 817 35.57 28.58 4.32
CA THR A 817 35.19 28.85 5.70
C THR A 817 35.50 30.30 6.07
N HIS A 818 34.83 30.82 7.09
CA HIS A 818 35.17 32.12 7.65
C HIS A 818 36.51 32.05 8.38
N LYS A 819 37.24 33.18 8.46
CA LYS A 819 38.49 33.27 9.25
C LYS A 819 38.22 33.22 10.75
N ASP A 820 37.08 33.75 11.16
CA ASP A 820 36.61 33.82 12.54
C ASP A 820 35.13 33.40 12.58
N ASP A 821 34.69 32.83 13.70
CA ASP A 821 33.26 32.55 13.89
C ASP A 821 32.46 33.83 14.06
N LEU A 822 31.21 33.79 13.60
CA LEU A 822 30.24 34.83 13.91
C LEU A 822 29.94 34.79 15.41
N ALA A 823 29.83 35.97 16.03
CA ALA A 823 29.41 36.05 17.42
C ALA A 823 28.04 35.37 17.59
N PRO A 824 27.89 34.43 18.55
CA PRO A 824 26.63 33.75 18.82
C PRO A 824 25.48 34.73 19.06
N LYS A 825 24.35 34.48 18.43
CA LYS A 825 23.13 35.27 18.58
C LYS A 825 22.09 34.50 19.39
N THR A 826 21.26 35.25 20.09
CA THR A 826 20.03 34.73 20.70
C THR A 826 18.84 35.25 19.91
N TYR A 827 18.09 34.33 19.32
CA TYR A 827 16.82 34.61 18.66
C TYR A 827 15.65 34.23 19.57
N HIS A 828 14.56 34.96 19.46
CA HIS A 828 13.32 34.76 20.19
C HIS A 828 12.21 34.38 19.22
N VAL A 829 11.39 33.40 19.61
CA VAL A 829 10.18 32.98 18.88
C VAL A 829 8.98 33.09 19.80
N SER A 830 7.93 33.77 19.34
CA SER A 830 6.71 33.99 20.10
C SER A 830 5.48 33.98 19.20
N LEU A 831 4.35 33.51 19.72
CA LEU A 831 3.05 33.67 19.06
C LEU A 831 2.66 35.15 18.88
N LYS A 832 3.33 36.12 19.51
CA LYS A 832 3.07 37.54 19.23
C LYS A 832 4.03 38.13 18.17
N GLY A 833 5.00 37.35 17.71
CA GLY A 833 6.03 37.78 16.77
C GLY A 833 5.57 37.85 15.31
N ASP A 834 6.48 38.28 14.45
CA ASP A 834 6.37 38.32 12.99
C ASP A 834 7.71 37.87 12.38
N ASN A 835 7.70 37.02 11.35
CA ASN A 835 8.92 36.57 10.67
C ASN A 835 9.63 37.70 9.89
N LYS A 836 9.02 38.86 9.74
CA LYS A 836 9.68 40.09 9.26
C LYS A 836 10.57 40.76 10.31
N ASN A 837 10.43 40.42 11.58
CA ASN A 837 11.22 41.00 12.66
C ASN A 837 12.68 40.52 12.62
N SER A 838 13.54 41.07 13.49
CA SER A 838 14.94 40.64 13.60
C SER A 838 15.15 39.34 14.38
N GLY A 839 14.21 39.01 15.28
CA GLY A 839 14.31 37.91 16.22
C GLY A 839 15.19 38.18 17.44
N LEU A 840 15.92 39.30 17.53
CA LEU A 840 16.99 39.48 18.54
C LEU A 840 16.53 39.84 19.96
N SER A 841 15.22 39.97 20.19
CA SER A 841 14.61 40.23 21.49
C SER A 841 13.18 39.69 21.50
N GLU A 842 12.56 39.57 22.67
CA GLU A 842 11.15 39.16 22.78
C GLU A 842 10.20 40.09 22.01
N ASN A 843 10.40 41.41 22.07
CA ASN A 843 9.57 42.40 21.37
C ASN A 843 9.75 42.36 19.85
N THR A 844 10.89 41.84 19.38
CA THR A 844 11.18 41.67 17.96
C THR A 844 11.26 40.19 17.58
N ALA A 845 10.55 39.32 18.32
CA ALA A 845 10.58 37.89 18.10
C ALA A 845 10.04 37.49 16.72
N PHE A 846 10.55 36.38 16.19
CA PHE A 846 9.94 35.70 15.06
C PHE A 846 8.60 35.06 15.47
N ARG A 847 7.73 34.82 14.50
CA ARG A 847 6.47 34.08 14.73
C ARG A 847 6.69 32.57 14.77
N ASN A 848 7.58 32.06 13.92
CA ASN A 848 7.73 30.63 13.67
C ASN A 848 9.10 30.07 14.06
N ILE A 849 9.10 28.86 14.61
CA ILE A 849 10.32 28.15 14.98
C ILE A 849 11.06 27.66 13.73
N SER A 850 10.32 27.14 12.75
CA SER A 850 10.86 26.74 11.44
C SER A 850 11.54 27.89 10.71
N PHE A 851 11.01 29.11 10.84
CA PHE A 851 11.67 30.31 10.29
C PHE A 851 12.98 30.61 11.01
N ALA A 852 12.98 30.61 12.35
CA ALA A 852 14.20 30.79 13.14
C ALA A 852 15.29 29.76 12.79
N ALA A 853 14.90 28.50 12.56
CA ALA A 853 15.80 27.43 12.11
C ALA A 853 16.50 27.71 10.77
N THR A 854 15.98 28.62 9.94
CA THR A 854 16.63 29.08 8.70
C THR A 854 17.61 30.24 8.90
N LYS A 855 17.67 30.85 10.10
CA LYS A 855 18.48 32.05 10.40
C LYS A 855 19.69 31.77 11.28
N ILE A 856 19.71 30.63 11.95
CA ILE A 856 20.75 30.25 12.90
C ILE A 856 22.06 29.82 12.23
N ASN A 857 23.17 30.05 12.93
CA ASN A 857 24.51 29.55 12.66
C ASN A 857 25.07 28.84 13.91
N ALA A 858 26.27 28.26 13.79
CA ALA A 858 26.95 27.61 14.90
C ALA A 858 27.03 28.52 16.14
N GLY A 859 26.69 27.99 17.31
CA GLY A 859 26.67 28.72 18.59
C GLY A 859 25.36 29.44 18.92
N ASP A 860 24.46 29.64 17.95
CA ASP A 860 23.24 30.40 18.18
C ASP A 860 22.25 29.68 19.13
N THR A 861 21.47 30.50 19.85
CA THR A 861 20.37 30.03 20.72
C THR A 861 19.03 30.55 20.21
N VAL A 862 18.01 29.70 20.20
CA VAL A 862 16.61 30.06 19.96
C VAL A 862 15.84 29.86 21.26
N ILE A 863 15.35 30.97 21.84
CA ILE A 863 14.44 30.99 22.98
C ILE A 863 13.02 30.98 22.45
N ILE A 864 12.26 29.94 22.82
CA ILE A 864 10.87 29.77 22.40
C ILE A 864 9.98 30.13 23.59
N HIS A 865 9.17 31.17 23.42
CA HIS A 865 8.24 31.62 24.44
C HIS A 865 7.00 30.73 24.50
N ASP A 866 6.36 30.70 25.67
CA ASP A 866 5.20 29.86 25.99
C ASP A 866 4.10 29.92 24.92
N GLY A 867 3.54 28.75 24.60
CA GLY A 867 2.50 28.67 23.57
C GLY A 867 2.42 27.30 22.92
N THR A 868 1.43 27.17 22.03
CA THR A 868 1.26 26.00 21.16
C THR A 868 1.68 26.35 19.74
N TYR A 869 2.61 25.57 19.18
CA TYR A 869 3.15 25.74 17.83
C TYR A 869 2.84 24.48 17.00
N GLU A 870 2.41 24.70 15.77
CA GLU A 870 1.99 23.65 14.84
C GLU A 870 2.91 23.69 13.61
N GLU A 871 4.09 23.08 13.75
CA GLU A 871 5.17 23.20 12.77
C GLU A 871 5.93 21.88 12.58
N ASP A 872 6.50 21.70 11.39
CA ASP A 872 7.51 20.70 11.05
C ASP A 872 8.89 21.36 10.87
N ILE A 873 9.77 21.19 11.88
CA ILE A 873 11.01 21.96 11.96
C ILE A 873 12.18 21.15 11.42
N ILE A 874 12.72 21.60 10.29
CA ILE A 874 13.94 21.04 9.68
C ILE A 874 15.12 21.93 10.08
N ILE A 875 16.12 21.33 10.73
CA ILE A 875 17.35 22.03 11.09
C ILE A 875 18.35 21.92 9.94
N LYS A 876 18.73 23.06 9.35
CA LYS A 876 19.69 23.12 8.24
C LYS A 876 21.12 23.45 8.67
N ALA A 877 21.31 24.10 9.82
CA ALA A 877 22.63 24.45 10.37
C ALA A 877 23.09 23.45 11.43
N THR A 878 24.39 23.16 11.49
CA THR A 878 25.01 22.35 12.55
C THR A 878 25.77 23.24 13.55
N GLY A 879 25.86 22.79 14.80
CA GLY A 879 26.83 23.33 15.75
C GLY A 879 28.19 22.62 15.66
N ASP A 880 29.09 23.03 16.53
CA ASP A 880 30.35 22.32 16.82
C ASP A 880 30.59 22.19 18.34
N LYS A 881 31.75 21.61 18.71
CA LYS A 881 32.14 21.36 20.11
C LYS A 881 32.15 22.61 20.99
N ASN A 882 32.48 23.77 20.42
CA ASN A 882 32.60 25.04 21.14
C ASN A 882 31.45 26.02 20.80
N ALA A 883 30.63 25.69 19.82
CA ALA A 883 29.55 26.51 19.25
C ALA A 883 28.31 25.63 19.04
N THR A 884 27.78 25.07 20.14
CA THR A 884 26.55 24.28 20.16
C THR A 884 25.34 25.15 19.81
N ILE A 885 24.47 24.65 18.93
CA ILE A 885 23.19 25.32 18.64
C ILE A 885 22.14 24.84 19.65
N THR A 886 21.40 25.77 20.25
CA THR A 886 20.41 25.44 21.29
C THR A 886 19.01 25.94 20.92
N PHE A 887 18.03 25.05 20.91
CA PHE A 887 16.60 25.41 20.94
C PHE A 887 16.09 25.13 22.35
N LYS A 888 15.68 26.18 23.06
CA LYS A 888 15.17 26.04 24.42
C LYS A 888 13.82 26.73 24.62
N ALA A 889 12.92 26.08 25.35
CA ALA A 889 11.77 26.76 25.91
C ALA A 889 12.24 27.80 26.94
N GLU A 890 11.58 28.96 26.98
CA GLU A 890 11.76 29.92 28.07
C GLU A 890 11.41 29.27 29.41
N ASN A 891 10.24 28.63 29.47
CA ASN A 891 9.79 27.84 30.61
C ASN A 891 9.64 26.37 30.19
N PRO A 892 10.47 25.44 30.72
CA PRO A 892 10.39 24.02 30.38
C PRO A 892 8.98 23.43 30.52
N GLY A 893 8.50 22.76 29.47
CA GLY A 893 7.19 22.12 29.42
C GLY A 893 6.03 23.04 29.03
N LYS A 894 6.26 24.35 28.85
CA LYS A 894 5.22 25.33 28.46
C LYS A 894 5.19 25.66 26.96
N VAL A 895 6.18 25.20 26.21
CA VAL A 895 6.19 25.21 24.75
C VAL A 895 5.67 23.87 24.25
N LEU A 896 4.42 23.87 23.76
CA LEU A 896 3.78 22.70 23.17
C LEU A 896 3.95 22.71 21.65
N LEU A 897 4.69 21.75 21.13
CA LEU A 897 4.74 21.42 19.71
C LEU A 897 3.64 20.39 19.44
N LYS A 898 2.71 20.74 18.55
CA LYS A 898 1.49 19.98 18.30
C LYS A 898 1.38 19.57 16.83
N GLY A 899 1.41 18.27 16.57
CA GLY A 899 1.38 17.73 15.21
C GLY A 899 -0.01 17.53 14.59
N ASN A 900 -1.09 17.77 15.36
CA ASN A 900 -2.49 17.67 14.90
C ASN A 900 -2.91 16.38 14.17
N GLY A 901 -2.16 15.30 14.31
CA GLY A 901 -2.48 14.03 13.66
C GLY A 901 -2.15 13.95 12.17
N ILE A 902 -1.50 14.97 11.60
CA ILE A 902 -1.12 15.02 10.17
C ILE A 902 0.27 15.59 9.91
N ILE A 903 0.92 16.23 10.89
CA ILE A 903 2.30 16.71 10.79
C ILE A 903 3.27 15.58 11.16
N LYS A 904 4.30 15.37 10.33
CA LYS A 904 5.20 14.20 10.42
C LYS A 904 6.10 14.20 11.65
N SER A 905 6.87 15.27 11.82
CA SER A 905 7.89 15.38 12.87
C SER A 905 7.90 16.78 13.42
N ALA A 906 8.19 16.92 14.71
CA ALA A 906 8.42 18.21 15.35
C ALA A 906 9.78 18.75 14.94
N PHE A 907 10.82 17.91 15.02
CA PHE A 907 12.20 18.27 14.68
C PHE A 907 12.86 17.16 13.86
N GLU A 908 13.52 17.54 12.77
CA GLU A 908 14.35 16.66 11.95
C GLU A 908 15.81 17.12 11.95
N LEU A 909 16.68 16.26 12.50
CA LEU A 909 18.13 16.47 12.63
C LEU A 909 18.84 15.48 11.71
N ARG A 910 18.92 15.82 10.41
CA ARG A 910 19.63 15.01 9.41
C ARG A 910 21.07 15.50 9.27
N PHE A 911 22.04 14.66 9.62
CA PHE A 911 23.47 14.92 9.61
C PHE A 911 23.85 16.21 10.34
N LYS A 912 23.19 16.46 11.47
CA LYS A 912 23.46 17.62 12.34
C LYS A 912 24.15 17.16 13.62
N SER A 913 25.10 17.97 14.06
CA SER A 913 25.89 17.72 15.25
C SER A 913 25.78 18.89 16.22
N TRP A 914 25.98 18.60 17.50
CA TRP A 914 26.00 19.61 18.57
C TRP A 914 24.73 20.47 18.59
N ILE A 915 23.57 19.80 18.46
CA ILE A 915 22.25 20.42 18.63
C ILE A 915 21.70 20.05 20.01
N THR A 916 21.25 21.05 20.77
CA THR A 916 20.54 20.87 22.04
C THR A 916 19.07 21.24 21.88
N LEU A 917 18.18 20.30 22.18
CA LEU A 917 16.74 20.55 22.36
C LEU A 917 16.41 20.50 23.86
N ASP A 918 15.84 21.58 24.39
CA ASP A 918 15.71 21.78 25.83
C ASP A 918 14.32 22.32 26.24
N GLY A 919 13.61 21.61 27.12
CA GLY A 919 12.39 22.17 27.73
C GLY A 919 11.11 22.01 26.91
N LEU A 920 11.09 21.20 25.85
CA LEU A 920 9.96 21.13 24.90
C LEU A 920 8.91 20.08 25.28
N TYR A 921 7.62 20.38 25.08
CA TYR A 921 6.54 19.39 25.10
C TYR A 921 6.17 19.05 23.65
N ILE A 922 6.27 17.78 23.24
CA ILE A 922 6.03 17.33 21.87
C ILE A 922 4.87 16.34 21.85
N SER A 923 3.82 16.61 21.08
CA SER A 923 2.63 15.76 21.02
C SER A 923 1.87 15.83 19.70
N GLY A 924 1.08 14.80 19.39
CA GLY A 924 0.18 14.79 18.24
C GLY A 924 0.84 14.67 16.87
N TYR A 925 2.13 14.34 16.80
CA TYR A 925 2.82 14.07 15.53
C TYR A 925 2.56 12.65 15.05
N VAL A 926 2.65 12.45 13.74
CA VAL A 926 2.31 11.19 13.10
C VAL A 926 3.44 10.60 12.29
N TYR A 927 3.42 9.28 12.29
CA TYR A 927 4.27 8.46 11.45
C TYR A 927 3.79 8.48 9.99
N PHE A 928 4.73 8.50 9.03
CA PHE A 928 4.47 8.22 7.62
C PHE A 928 5.25 7.00 7.15
N THR A 929 4.55 5.99 6.65
CA THR A 929 5.17 4.90 5.89
C THR A 929 5.63 5.40 4.51
N PRO A 930 6.79 4.94 4.00
CA PRO A 930 7.64 3.91 4.57
C PRO A 930 8.60 4.41 5.67
N ASP A 931 8.91 5.69 5.79
CA ASP A 931 10.00 6.19 6.65
C ASP A 931 9.75 6.08 8.16
N ILE A 932 10.31 5.04 8.81
CA ILE A 932 10.45 4.91 10.29
C ILE A 932 10.95 6.24 10.88
N SER A 933 10.03 7.10 11.30
CA SER A 933 10.22 8.42 11.89
C SER A 933 9.43 8.48 13.20
N GLY A 934 9.92 9.29 14.12
CA GLY A 934 9.21 9.60 15.36
C GLY A 934 8.87 11.08 15.40
N CYS A 935 8.18 11.51 16.46
CA CYS A 935 7.95 12.92 16.72
C CYS A 935 9.24 13.75 16.69
N LEU A 936 10.36 13.13 17.07
CA LEU A 936 11.71 13.64 16.91
C LEU A 936 12.55 12.63 16.11
N SER A 937 13.17 13.08 15.02
CA SER A 937 14.01 12.25 14.15
C SER A 937 15.44 12.76 14.10
N ILE A 938 16.41 11.88 14.41
CA ILE A 938 17.84 12.14 14.37
C ILE A 938 18.50 11.09 13.48
N ILE A 939 19.08 11.52 12.37
CA ILE A 939 19.67 10.62 11.37
C ILE A 939 21.07 11.12 11.05
N GLY A 940 22.11 10.33 11.32
CA GLY A 940 23.50 10.76 11.15
C GLY A 940 23.93 11.80 12.20
N GLY A 941 25.08 12.44 11.97
CA GLY A 941 25.61 13.49 12.86
C GLY A 941 26.08 12.96 14.22
N SER A 942 26.37 13.86 15.15
CA SER A 942 27.00 13.49 16.43
C SER A 942 26.78 14.50 17.56
N ASN A 943 26.86 14.04 18.80
CA ASN A 943 26.85 14.87 20.02
C ASN A 943 25.59 15.74 20.17
N ASN A 944 24.44 15.22 19.75
CA ASN A 944 23.15 15.89 19.97
C ASN A 944 22.64 15.60 21.38
N THR A 945 21.97 16.58 22.01
CA THR A 945 21.44 16.47 23.37
C THR A 945 19.95 16.80 23.40
N ILE A 946 19.15 15.88 23.94
CA ILE A 946 17.72 16.08 24.22
C ILE A 946 17.55 16.11 25.72
N LYS A 947 17.08 17.23 26.27
CA LYS A 947 16.94 17.35 27.73
C LYS A 947 15.70 18.10 28.17
N ARG A 948 15.17 17.73 29.35
CA ARG A 948 13.99 18.38 29.94
C ARG A 948 12.81 18.46 28.97
N CYS A 949 12.59 17.41 28.18
CA CYS A 949 11.50 17.34 27.20
C CYS A 949 10.43 16.33 27.63
N ILE A 950 9.17 16.59 27.27
CA ILE A 950 8.06 15.63 27.35
C ILE A 950 7.72 15.21 25.93
N LEU A 951 7.80 13.92 25.62
CA LEU A 951 7.38 13.37 24.34
C LEU A 951 6.16 12.47 24.59
N ASP A 952 5.01 12.88 24.06
CA ASP A 952 3.71 12.27 24.32
C ASP A 952 3.04 11.85 23.02
N GLY A 953 2.88 10.54 22.86
CA GLY A 953 2.28 9.95 21.67
C GLY A 953 0.79 10.24 21.47
N ARG A 954 0.08 10.81 22.43
CA ARG A 954 -1.34 11.17 22.23
C ARG A 954 -1.50 12.34 21.24
N PRO A 955 -2.71 12.58 20.69
CA PRO A 955 -3.88 11.69 20.67
C PRO A 955 -3.82 10.63 19.57
N VAL A 956 -2.89 10.76 18.62
CA VAL A 956 -2.82 9.90 17.42
C VAL A 956 -2.14 8.55 17.67
N SER A 957 -1.34 8.44 18.74
CA SER A 957 -0.45 7.32 19.03
C SER A 957 0.53 7.06 17.88
N PRO A 958 1.63 7.84 17.74
CA PRO A 958 2.68 7.51 16.79
C PRO A 958 3.26 6.14 17.13
N LEU A 959 3.85 5.52 16.13
CA LEU A 959 4.64 4.31 16.38
C LEU A 959 5.76 4.61 17.38
N MET A 960 6.42 5.77 17.26
CA MET A 960 7.61 6.13 18.06
C MET A 960 7.65 7.62 18.43
N THR A 961 8.11 7.96 19.63
CA THR A 961 8.32 9.36 20.06
C THR A 961 9.68 9.89 19.65
N LEU A 962 10.75 9.08 19.73
CA LEU A 962 12.09 9.43 19.28
C LEU A 962 12.71 8.33 18.42
N VAL A 963 13.28 8.72 17.28
CA VAL A 963 14.05 7.81 16.42
C VAL A 963 15.46 8.37 16.20
N ALA A 964 16.47 7.57 16.55
CA ALA A 964 17.87 7.88 16.31
C ALA A 964 18.52 6.81 15.43
N LYS A 965 19.16 7.21 14.33
CA LYS A 965 19.82 6.30 13.39
C LYS A 965 21.21 6.80 13.05
N CYS A 966 22.21 5.95 13.13
CA CYS A 966 23.58 6.24 12.69
C CYS A 966 24.17 7.53 13.29
N THR A 967 23.76 7.91 14.51
CA THR A 967 24.24 9.12 15.19
C THR A 967 25.16 8.73 16.35
N GLN A 968 26.24 9.48 16.57
CA GLN A 968 27.20 9.16 17.64
C GLN A 968 27.01 10.07 18.86
N GLY A 969 27.13 9.51 20.06
CA GLY A 969 27.20 10.31 21.29
C GLY A 969 25.90 11.06 21.61
N LEU A 970 24.75 10.48 21.27
CA LEU A 970 23.43 11.05 21.60
C LEU A 970 23.21 11.02 23.13
N LEU A 971 22.96 12.18 23.73
CA LEU A 971 22.57 12.28 25.14
C LEU A 971 21.06 12.56 25.26
N ILE A 972 20.36 11.71 25.99
CA ILE A 972 18.96 11.91 26.36
C ILE A 972 18.88 11.93 27.89
N GLU A 973 18.54 13.08 28.45
CA GLU A 973 18.48 13.23 29.90
C GLU A 973 17.30 14.03 30.42
N ASN A 974 16.82 13.70 31.62
CA ASN A 974 15.75 14.46 32.26
C ASN A 974 14.48 14.59 31.38
N CYS A 975 14.19 13.57 30.55
CA CYS A 975 13.04 13.57 29.66
C CYS A 975 11.94 12.62 30.15
N VAL A 976 10.72 12.88 29.69
CA VAL A 976 9.55 12.01 29.91
C VAL A 976 9.07 11.48 28.56
N PHE A 977 8.88 10.16 28.47
CA PHE A 977 8.37 9.48 27.29
C PHE A 977 7.07 8.75 27.62
N ARG A 978 6.03 8.90 26.80
CA ARG A 978 4.75 8.27 27.05
C ARG A 978 3.85 8.06 25.83
N ASN A 979 3.00 7.04 25.93
CA ASN A 979 1.87 6.76 25.04
C ASN A 979 2.20 6.55 23.55
N ALA A 980 3.40 6.08 23.19
CA ALA A 980 3.71 5.58 21.84
C ALA A 980 3.75 4.04 21.82
N TRP A 981 3.79 3.43 20.62
CA TRP A 981 3.99 1.97 20.52
C TRP A 981 5.35 1.56 21.06
N SER A 982 6.41 2.14 20.52
CA SER A 982 7.78 2.04 21.02
C SER A 982 8.31 3.44 21.26
N GLU A 983 8.50 3.86 22.51
CA GLU A 983 8.87 5.27 22.78
C GLU A 983 10.14 5.68 22.05
N ILE A 984 11.23 4.95 22.28
CA ILE A 984 12.52 5.28 21.66
C ILE A 984 13.04 4.12 20.86
N VAL A 985 13.54 4.42 19.66
CA VAL A 985 14.27 3.44 18.87
C VAL A 985 15.61 4.00 18.39
N ILE A 986 16.65 3.21 18.61
CA ILE A 986 18.04 3.51 18.28
C ILE A 986 18.57 2.45 17.31
N TYR A 987 19.16 2.87 16.20
CA TYR A 987 19.80 2.01 15.21
C TYR A 987 21.23 2.47 14.95
N GLU A 988 22.19 1.55 15.00
CA GLU A 988 23.63 1.77 14.75
C GLU A 988 24.15 3.13 15.28
N SER A 989 23.76 3.49 16.50
CA SER A 989 24.10 4.79 17.11
C SER A 989 24.99 4.55 18.34
N PRO A 990 26.33 4.59 18.17
CA PRO A 990 27.27 4.30 19.24
C PRO A 990 27.30 5.42 20.29
N ASP A 991 27.66 5.03 21.51
CA ASP A 991 27.87 5.92 22.66
C ASP A 991 26.62 6.72 23.05
N ALA A 992 25.43 6.24 22.68
CA ALA A 992 24.17 6.85 23.11
C ALA A 992 23.95 6.59 24.61
N ILE A 993 23.58 7.65 25.34
CA ILE A 993 23.35 7.63 26.79
C ILE A 993 21.93 8.10 27.08
N MET A 994 21.16 7.26 27.77
CA MET A 994 19.87 7.61 28.36
C MET A 994 20.00 7.61 29.88
N ARG A 995 19.92 8.79 30.48
CA ARG A 995 19.95 8.93 31.93
C ARG A 995 18.87 9.81 32.52
N ASN A 996 18.45 9.53 33.74
CA ASN A 996 17.53 10.42 34.46
C ASN A 996 16.18 10.66 33.74
N ASN A 997 15.70 9.68 32.98
CA ASN A 997 14.43 9.78 32.25
C ASN A 997 13.30 9.02 32.94
N VAL A 998 12.06 9.32 32.54
CA VAL A 998 10.85 8.61 32.99
C VAL A 998 10.09 8.08 31.77
N PHE A 999 9.79 6.78 31.76
CA PHE A 999 8.94 6.14 30.75
C PHE A 999 7.62 5.73 31.40
N TYR A 1000 6.49 6.20 30.86
CA TYR A 1000 5.17 6.00 31.47
C TYR A 1000 4.07 5.76 30.42
N GLY A 1001 3.19 4.79 30.64
CA GLY A 1001 2.02 4.58 29.78
C GLY A 1001 2.36 4.17 28.35
N ASN A 1002 3.50 3.52 28.13
CA ASN A 1002 3.90 3.06 26.80
C ASN A 1002 2.98 1.93 26.32
N MET A 1003 2.73 1.84 25.01
CA MET A 1003 1.75 0.88 24.50
C MET A 1003 2.33 -0.51 24.25
N VAL A 1004 3.53 -0.66 23.66
CA VAL A 1004 4.08 -1.97 23.25
C VAL A 1004 5.45 -2.24 23.87
N SER A 1005 6.44 -1.36 23.66
CA SER A 1005 7.77 -1.43 24.28
C SER A 1005 8.22 -0.01 24.68
N CYS A 1006 9.15 0.13 25.62
CA CYS A 1006 9.68 1.44 25.99
C CYS A 1006 10.85 1.80 25.06
N ILE A 1007 11.83 0.90 24.97
CA ILE A 1007 13.11 1.17 24.32
C ILE A 1007 13.44 0.02 23.36
N THR A 1008 13.84 0.34 22.14
CA THR A 1008 14.40 -0.63 21.20
C THR A 1008 15.75 -0.15 20.67
N VAL A 1009 16.81 -0.93 20.90
CA VAL A 1009 18.17 -0.63 20.44
C VAL A 1009 18.65 -1.75 19.52
N ASN A 1010 18.83 -1.44 18.25
CA ASN A 1010 19.33 -2.38 17.25
C ASN A 1010 20.68 -1.90 16.73
N ASN A 1011 21.67 -1.96 17.61
CA ASN A 1011 23.07 -1.66 17.35
C ASN A 1011 23.85 -2.96 17.06
N SER A 1012 24.95 -2.82 16.33
CA SER A 1012 26.04 -3.80 16.29
C SER A 1012 26.75 -3.91 17.64
N ILE A 1013 27.41 -5.04 17.93
CA ILE A 1013 28.03 -5.33 19.24
C ILE A 1013 29.10 -4.30 19.67
N ASN A 1014 29.68 -3.59 18.69
CA ASN A 1014 30.69 -2.55 18.90
C ASN A 1014 30.05 -1.17 19.18
N SER A 1015 28.77 -0.99 18.86
CA SER A 1015 28.05 0.27 19.05
C SER A 1015 27.35 0.27 20.41
N LYS A 1016 28.06 0.70 21.46
CA LYS A 1016 27.57 0.65 22.85
C LYS A 1016 26.41 1.62 23.11
N PHE A 1017 25.56 1.26 24.06
CA PHE A 1017 24.43 2.05 24.56
C PHE A 1017 24.40 1.98 26.10
N THR A 1018 24.19 3.13 26.76
CA THR A 1018 24.10 3.20 28.23
C THR A 1018 22.69 3.60 28.65
N LEU A 1019 22.08 2.80 29.51
CA LEU A 1019 20.80 3.04 30.16
C LEU A 1019 21.01 3.14 31.67
N SER A 1020 20.99 4.35 32.24
CA SER A 1020 21.30 4.53 33.66
C SER A 1020 20.36 5.48 34.40
N HIS A 1021 20.06 5.20 35.67
CA HIS A 1021 19.32 6.14 36.54
C HIS A 1021 17.93 6.54 36.01
N ASN A 1022 17.24 5.68 35.27
CA ASN A 1022 15.90 5.96 34.73
C ASN A 1022 14.79 5.34 35.59
N ILE A 1023 13.57 5.85 35.48
CA ILE A 1023 12.34 5.20 35.96
C ILE A 1023 11.61 4.63 34.74
N ILE A 1024 11.39 3.32 34.71
CA ILE A 1024 10.75 2.63 33.59
C ILE A 1024 9.49 1.94 34.12
N CYS A 1025 8.34 2.49 33.75
CA CYS A 1025 7.05 1.95 34.13
C CYS A 1025 6.55 0.90 33.14
N ASP A 1026 5.54 0.15 33.56
CA ASP A 1026 4.93 -0.91 32.76
C ASP A 1026 4.13 -0.38 31.57
N GLN A 1027 3.88 -1.28 30.60
CA GLN A 1027 3.05 -0.99 29.45
C GLN A 1027 1.57 -0.85 29.83
N VAL A 1028 0.75 -0.44 28.86
CA VAL A 1028 -0.71 -0.59 28.97
C VAL A 1028 -1.08 -2.03 29.33
N PRO A 1029 -2.14 -2.27 30.14
CA PRO A 1029 -2.49 -3.60 30.64
C PRO A 1029 -2.58 -4.69 29.56
N LYS A 1030 -3.02 -4.34 28.34
CA LYS A 1030 -3.13 -5.28 27.21
C LYS A 1030 -1.79 -5.85 26.71
N LYS A 1031 -0.66 -5.29 27.13
CA LYS A 1031 0.68 -5.61 26.65
C LYS A 1031 1.65 -5.96 27.79
N LEU A 1032 1.12 -6.32 28.97
CA LEU A 1032 1.92 -6.66 30.16
C LEU A 1032 2.96 -7.76 29.94
N ASN A 1033 2.68 -8.71 29.04
CA ASN A 1033 3.61 -9.79 28.72
C ASN A 1033 4.71 -9.38 27.74
N ASN A 1034 4.63 -8.19 27.13
CA ASN A 1034 5.70 -7.70 26.28
C ASN A 1034 6.90 -7.24 27.14
N THR A 1035 8.09 -7.31 26.55
CA THR A 1035 9.32 -6.76 27.11
C THR A 1035 9.36 -5.23 27.08
N LEU A 1036 9.97 -4.62 28.09
CA LEU A 1036 10.12 -3.16 28.20
C LEU A 1036 11.26 -2.64 27.32
N VAL A 1037 12.37 -3.38 27.28
CA VAL A 1037 13.60 -3.00 26.58
C VAL A 1037 13.99 -4.10 25.60
N ASN A 1038 14.13 -3.75 24.32
CA ASN A 1038 14.55 -4.66 23.27
C ASN A 1038 15.96 -4.29 22.80
N ILE A 1039 16.90 -5.23 22.80
CA ILE A 1039 18.28 -5.00 22.37
C ILE A 1039 18.70 -6.00 21.29
N GLY A 1040 19.61 -5.58 20.42
CA GLY A 1040 20.20 -6.43 19.40
C GLY A 1040 20.98 -7.59 19.99
N ASP A 1041 21.82 -7.31 20.99
CA ASP A 1041 22.78 -8.24 21.60
C ASP A 1041 23.10 -7.80 23.05
N THR A 1042 23.47 -8.72 23.94
CA THR A 1042 23.85 -8.39 25.33
C THR A 1042 25.05 -7.46 25.42
N GLY A 1043 26.02 -7.59 24.51
CA GLY A 1043 27.25 -6.79 24.50
C GLY A 1043 27.02 -5.32 24.15
N VAL A 1044 25.87 -4.97 23.60
CA VAL A 1044 25.51 -3.60 23.21
C VAL A 1044 25.26 -2.70 24.41
N MET A 1045 24.69 -3.24 25.50
CA MET A 1045 24.11 -2.42 26.55
C MET A 1045 24.93 -2.42 27.85
N ARG A 1046 25.08 -1.24 28.43
CA ARG A 1046 25.40 -1.02 29.84
C ARG A 1046 24.12 -0.57 30.54
N GLU A 1047 23.69 -1.31 31.56
CA GLU A 1047 22.47 -1.06 32.30
C GLU A 1047 22.80 -0.95 33.79
N GLU A 1048 22.41 0.15 34.42
CA GLU A 1048 22.74 0.39 35.84
C GLU A 1048 21.76 1.37 36.52
N TYR A 1049 21.44 1.13 37.79
CA TYR A 1049 20.67 2.04 38.66
C TYR A 1049 19.29 2.45 38.13
N ASN A 1050 18.64 1.64 37.30
CA ASN A 1050 17.28 1.89 36.85
C ASN A 1050 16.25 1.37 37.86
N CYS A 1051 15.14 2.09 38.00
CA CYS A 1051 13.98 1.69 38.79
C CYS A 1051 12.89 1.17 37.84
N TYR A 1052 12.56 -0.12 37.94
CA TYR A 1052 11.44 -0.73 37.22
C TYR A 1052 10.19 -0.69 38.09
N PHE A 1053 9.10 -0.10 37.57
CA PHE A 1053 7.82 -0.07 38.26
C PHE A 1053 6.77 -0.81 37.44
N THR A 1054 6.47 -2.06 37.82
CA THR A 1054 5.69 -3.00 37.00
C THR A 1054 4.51 -3.60 37.77
N ARG A 1055 3.49 -4.05 37.04
CA ARG A 1055 2.33 -4.76 37.61
C ARG A 1055 2.63 -6.24 37.86
N LEU A 1056 3.50 -6.81 37.04
CA LEU A 1056 4.02 -8.15 37.24
C LEU A 1056 5.20 -8.11 38.24
N PRO A 1057 5.31 -9.09 39.14
CA PRO A 1057 6.44 -9.21 40.07
C PRO A 1057 7.75 -9.49 39.32
N GLU A 1058 8.88 -9.22 39.99
CA GLU A 1058 10.23 -9.24 39.41
C GLU A 1058 10.66 -10.59 38.81
N ASP A 1059 10.12 -11.69 39.33
CA ASP A 1059 10.36 -13.06 38.89
C ASP A 1059 9.54 -13.44 37.64
N ARG A 1060 8.48 -12.69 37.33
CA ARG A 1060 7.62 -12.92 36.17
C ARG A 1060 7.79 -11.90 35.06
N LYS A 1061 8.13 -10.64 35.37
CA LYS A 1061 8.23 -9.61 34.34
C LYS A 1061 9.47 -9.84 33.46
N LYS A 1062 9.24 -10.17 32.19
CA LYS A 1062 10.29 -10.10 31.17
C LYS A 1062 10.59 -8.63 30.86
N VAL A 1063 11.77 -8.17 31.28
CA VAL A 1063 12.22 -6.79 31.11
C VAL A 1063 12.90 -6.64 29.75
N PHE A 1064 13.77 -7.59 29.40
CA PHE A 1064 14.64 -7.50 28.22
C PHE A 1064 14.24 -8.52 27.17
N SER A 1065 14.18 -8.09 25.90
CA SER A 1065 14.28 -9.01 24.75
C SER A 1065 15.61 -8.80 24.05
N ILE A 1066 16.32 -9.90 23.77
CA ILE A 1066 17.60 -9.90 23.05
C ILE A 1066 17.35 -10.54 21.69
N ARG A 1067 17.89 -10.02 20.59
CA ARG A 1067 17.63 -10.57 19.23
C ARG A 1067 18.65 -11.59 18.75
N ARG A 1068 19.94 -11.40 19.07
CA ARG A 1068 21.07 -12.21 18.58
C ARG A 1068 21.79 -12.92 19.76
N PRO A 1069 22.36 -14.11 19.55
CA PRO A 1069 22.30 -14.94 18.33
C PRO A 1069 20.93 -15.59 18.10
N LYS A 1070 20.12 -15.73 19.17
CA LYS A 1070 18.71 -16.16 19.12
C LYS A 1070 17.87 -15.17 19.92
N ARG A 1071 16.59 -15.02 19.54
CA ARG A 1071 15.68 -14.17 20.32
C ARG A 1071 15.37 -14.82 21.67
N GLU A 1072 15.53 -14.07 22.74
CA GLU A 1072 15.26 -14.51 24.12
C GLU A 1072 14.60 -13.38 24.90
N GLU A 1073 13.69 -13.73 25.81
CA GLU A 1073 13.01 -12.77 26.70
C GLU A 1073 13.33 -13.10 28.16
N LEU A 1074 13.87 -12.11 28.87
CA LEU A 1074 14.56 -12.29 30.14
C LEU A 1074 13.99 -11.36 31.22
N THR A 1075 13.79 -11.92 32.41
CA THR A 1075 13.68 -11.14 33.66
C THR A 1075 15.01 -10.44 33.95
N LEU A 1076 14.99 -9.46 34.86
CA LEU A 1076 16.21 -8.78 35.27
C LEU A 1076 17.25 -9.75 35.86
N SER A 1077 16.81 -10.74 36.65
CA SER A 1077 17.70 -11.75 37.24
C SER A 1077 18.32 -12.67 36.19
N GLU A 1078 17.55 -13.10 35.19
CA GLU A 1078 18.07 -13.93 34.09
C GLU A 1078 19.05 -13.14 33.21
N PHE A 1079 18.76 -11.86 32.92
CA PHE A 1079 19.66 -10.98 32.19
C PHE A 1079 21.00 -10.79 32.92
N THR A 1080 20.96 -10.58 34.24
CA THR A 1080 22.13 -10.48 35.12
C THR A 1080 22.99 -11.75 35.06
N ARG A 1081 22.37 -12.93 35.23
CA ARG A 1081 23.08 -14.22 35.10
C ARG A 1081 23.69 -14.41 33.71
N LYS A 1082 22.97 -14.05 32.65
CA LYS A 1082 23.43 -14.22 31.27
C LYS A 1082 24.61 -13.30 30.92
N THR A 1083 24.62 -12.09 31.45
CA THR A 1083 25.69 -11.11 31.18
C THR A 1083 26.89 -11.27 32.10
N GLY A 1084 26.75 -11.97 33.23
CA GLY A 1084 27.79 -12.09 34.25
C GLY A 1084 28.11 -10.77 34.97
N LYS A 1085 27.27 -9.74 34.80
CA LYS A 1085 27.44 -8.42 35.41
C LYS A 1085 26.38 -8.26 36.48
N GLU A 1086 26.78 -7.98 37.72
CA GLU A 1086 25.83 -7.60 38.78
C GLU A 1086 25.02 -6.37 38.33
N THR A 1087 23.70 -6.44 38.46
CA THR A 1087 22.83 -5.29 38.19
C THR A 1087 22.63 -4.47 39.47
N THR A 1088 22.72 -3.16 39.34
CA THR A 1088 22.36 -2.20 40.40
C THR A 1088 20.93 -1.69 40.29
N SER A 1089 20.19 -2.17 39.29
CA SER A 1089 18.80 -1.83 39.03
C SER A 1089 17.85 -2.67 39.89
N PHE A 1090 16.65 -2.15 40.15
CA PHE A 1090 15.73 -2.74 41.12
C PHE A 1090 14.27 -2.46 40.78
N PHE A 1091 13.36 -3.23 41.38
CA PHE A 1091 11.92 -3.00 41.32
C PHE A 1091 11.44 -2.20 42.52
N ALA A 1092 10.71 -1.11 42.28
CA ALA A 1092 10.08 -0.32 43.34
C ALA A 1092 9.00 0.61 42.77
N ASN A 1093 8.03 1.00 43.62
CA ASN A 1093 7.11 2.09 43.31
C ASN A 1093 7.80 3.45 43.54
N PRO A 1094 7.99 4.30 42.52
CA PRO A 1094 8.64 5.60 42.67
C PRO A 1094 7.79 6.65 43.41
N GLY A 1095 6.49 6.40 43.60
CA GLY A 1095 5.56 7.33 44.27
C GLY A 1095 5.30 8.61 43.45
N MET A 1096 5.31 8.52 42.12
CA MET A 1096 5.04 9.67 41.24
C MET A 1096 3.58 10.12 41.39
N LYS A 1097 3.31 11.42 41.27
CA LYS A 1097 1.95 11.96 41.41
C LYS A 1097 1.03 11.50 40.28
N ILE A 1098 1.56 11.34 39.06
CA ILE A 1098 0.79 10.87 37.89
C ILE A 1098 0.31 9.43 38.05
N ILE A 1099 1.02 8.62 38.84
CA ILE A 1099 0.64 7.25 39.14
C ILE A 1099 1.05 6.85 40.55
N LYS A 1100 0.07 6.85 41.46
CA LYS A 1100 0.32 6.58 42.88
C LYS A 1100 0.62 5.10 43.14
N GLU A 1101 -0.19 4.20 42.59
CA GLU A 1101 0.00 2.75 42.64
C GLU A 1101 -0.59 2.11 41.38
N TYR A 1102 -0.01 0.98 40.97
CA TYR A 1102 -0.69 0.08 40.05
C TYR A 1102 -1.58 -0.87 40.85
N GLU A 1103 -2.78 -1.15 40.34
CA GLU A 1103 -3.55 -2.28 40.85
C GLU A 1103 -2.76 -3.57 40.54
N ILE A 1104 -2.28 -4.26 41.59
CA ILE A 1104 -1.46 -5.47 41.45
C ILE A 1104 -2.33 -6.60 40.91
N TYR A 1105 -1.81 -7.28 39.90
CA TYR A 1105 -2.57 -8.22 39.11
C TYR A 1105 -2.24 -9.68 39.46
N HIS A 1106 -3.27 -10.43 39.89
CA HIS A 1106 -3.15 -11.80 40.39
C HIS A 1106 -3.87 -12.88 39.53
N GLY A 1107 -4.54 -12.55 38.40
CA GLY A 1107 -5.44 -13.47 37.65
C GLY A 1107 -5.25 -13.56 36.10
N ASP A 1108 -6.33 -13.79 35.34
CA ASP A 1108 -6.45 -13.69 33.85
C ASP A 1108 -7.11 -12.34 33.44
N MET A 1109 -6.72 -11.74 32.30
CA MET A 1109 -6.88 -10.32 31.93
C MET A 1109 -8.30 -10.04 31.40
N THR A 1110 -9.26 -10.86 31.82
CA THR A 1110 -10.61 -10.88 31.30
C THR A 1110 -11.46 -9.80 31.99
N GLY A 1111 -11.90 -8.77 31.25
CA GLY A 1111 -13.07 -7.99 31.63
C GLY A 1111 -12.95 -6.53 32.13
N ARG A 1112 -11.78 -5.88 32.19
CA ARG A 1112 -11.72 -4.46 32.67
C ARG A 1112 -10.90 -3.40 31.88
N PRO A 1113 -10.61 -3.46 30.57
CA PRO A 1113 -9.64 -2.54 29.96
C PRO A 1113 -10.03 -1.05 29.96
N HIS A 1114 -11.32 -0.70 29.95
CA HIS A 1114 -11.74 0.67 29.61
C HIS A 1114 -11.54 1.71 30.73
N LYS A 1115 -11.79 1.34 32.00
CA LYS A 1115 -11.58 2.22 33.16
C LYS A 1115 -10.09 2.51 33.40
N PHE A 1116 -9.23 1.51 33.19
CA PHE A 1116 -7.78 1.65 33.33
C PHE A 1116 -7.20 2.61 32.30
N VAL A 1117 -7.64 2.51 31.05
CA VAL A 1117 -7.15 3.35 29.95
C VAL A 1117 -7.44 4.84 30.22
N THR A 1118 -8.60 5.20 30.79
CA THR A 1118 -8.94 6.63 31.02
C THR A 1118 -8.09 7.26 32.13
N GLN A 1119 -7.90 6.55 33.25
CA GLN A 1119 -7.06 7.04 34.36
C GLN A 1119 -5.57 7.05 34.01
N GLU A 1120 -5.04 5.99 33.40
CA GLU A 1120 -3.60 5.86 33.10
C GLU A 1120 -3.18 6.65 31.86
N MET A 1121 -4.06 6.81 30.88
CA MET A 1121 -3.78 7.75 29.80
C MET A 1121 -3.87 9.20 30.26
N ASN A 1122 -4.31 9.49 31.49
CA ASN A 1122 -4.50 10.84 32.03
C ASN A 1122 -5.36 11.69 31.08
N MET A 1123 -6.62 11.28 30.93
CA MET A 1123 -7.62 11.93 30.08
C MET A 1123 -8.62 12.70 30.94
N ASP A 1124 -9.13 13.83 30.46
CA ASP A 1124 -10.18 14.59 31.13
C ASP A 1124 -11.54 13.86 31.03
N SER A 1125 -12.59 14.42 31.65
CA SER A 1125 -13.95 13.86 31.62
C SER A 1125 -14.57 13.84 30.22
N ALA A 1126 -14.03 14.61 29.27
CA ALA A 1126 -14.43 14.61 27.86
C ALA A 1126 -13.58 13.64 27.01
N GLY A 1127 -12.61 12.95 27.61
CA GLY A 1127 -11.71 12.04 26.91
C GLY A 1127 -10.62 12.77 26.13
N ASN A 1128 -10.24 13.99 26.49
CA ASN A 1128 -9.08 14.68 25.93
C ASN A 1128 -7.82 14.42 26.76
N PRO A 1129 -6.64 14.38 26.13
CA PRO A 1129 -5.37 14.31 26.83
C PRO A 1129 -5.16 15.48 27.81
N VAL A 1130 -5.01 15.19 29.11
CA VAL A 1130 -4.53 16.20 30.08
C VAL A 1130 -3.03 16.43 29.85
N ILE A 1131 -2.63 17.70 29.78
CA ILE A 1131 -1.23 18.13 29.71
C ILE A 1131 -0.56 17.80 31.04
N ALA A 1132 0.46 16.94 31.01
CA ALA A 1132 1.22 16.58 32.20
C ALA A 1132 2.34 17.60 32.46
N LEU A 1133 2.64 17.86 33.74
CA LEU A 1133 3.76 18.70 34.14
C LEU A 1133 4.92 17.83 34.62
N PHE A 1134 6.16 18.33 34.56
CA PHE A 1134 7.33 17.58 35.05
C PHE A 1134 7.19 17.14 36.51
N ASP A 1135 6.58 18.00 37.34
CA ASP A 1135 6.30 17.73 38.76
C ASP A 1135 5.44 16.47 38.98
N ASP A 1136 4.63 16.09 38.00
CA ASP A 1136 3.80 14.89 38.11
C ASP A 1136 4.62 13.59 38.04
N PHE A 1137 5.87 13.66 37.54
CA PHE A 1137 6.78 12.53 37.34
C PHE A 1137 7.95 12.50 38.33
N PHE A 1138 8.03 13.42 39.28
CA PHE A 1138 9.08 13.38 40.29
C PHE A 1138 8.90 12.22 41.26
N ALA A 1139 9.98 11.48 41.52
CA ALA A 1139 9.97 10.38 42.49
C ALA A 1139 9.83 10.93 43.91
N SER A 1140 8.80 10.49 44.62
CA SER A 1140 8.60 10.84 46.03
C SER A 1140 9.09 9.74 46.98
N ASN A 1141 9.22 8.49 46.52
CA ASN A 1141 9.73 7.39 47.34
C ASN A 1141 11.25 7.55 47.59
N PRO A 1142 11.73 7.63 48.85
CA PRO A 1142 13.15 7.76 49.18
C PRO A 1142 14.05 6.71 48.51
N LYS A 1143 13.58 5.46 48.36
CA LYS A 1143 14.32 4.37 47.70
C LYS A 1143 14.57 4.63 46.21
N CYS A 1144 13.72 5.46 45.59
CA CYS A 1144 13.76 5.80 44.17
C CYS A 1144 14.26 7.23 43.93
N ARG A 1145 14.60 8.00 44.98
CA ARG A 1145 15.12 9.37 44.83
C ARG A 1145 16.60 9.40 44.53
N LYS A 1146 17.38 8.55 45.19
CA LYS A 1146 18.82 8.45 44.98
C LYS A 1146 19.26 7.00 44.84
N SER A 1147 20.10 6.74 43.85
CA SER A 1147 20.80 5.47 43.68
C SER A 1147 21.91 5.30 44.73
N LYS A 1148 22.44 4.09 44.83
CA LYS A 1148 23.55 3.77 45.75
C LYS A 1148 24.82 4.58 45.46
N ASP A 1149 25.04 5.04 44.22
CA ASP A 1149 26.14 5.95 43.85
C ASP A 1149 25.84 7.43 44.14
N GLY A 1150 24.74 7.74 44.83
CA GLY A 1150 24.39 9.08 45.31
C GLY A 1150 23.71 9.99 44.29
N LYS A 1151 23.49 9.52 43.05
CA LYS A 1151 22.84 10.28 41.97
C LYS A 1151 21.31 10.13 42.02
N THR A 1152 20.60 11.08 41.43
CA THR A 1152 19.14 11.00 41.33
C THR A 1152 18.71 9.87 40.38
N ILE A 1153 17.58 9.20 40.64
CA ILE A 1153 16.94 8.26 39.70
C ILE A 1153 15.66 8.91 39.14
N GLY A 1154 15.43 8.80 37.84
CA GLY A 1154 14.40 9.57 37.14
C GLY A 1154 14.80 11.03 36.99
N LEU A 1155 13.82 11.92 36.88
CA LEU A 1155 14.06 13.36 36.70
C LEU A 1155 14.78 13.99 37.89
N GLU A 1156 15.70 14.91 37.64
CA GLU A 1156 16.40 15.72 38.65
C GLU A 1156 15.63 17.02 38.95
N PRO A 1157 14.86 17.14 40.05
CA PRO A 1157 13.97 18.30 40.27
C PRO A 1157 14.69 19.65 40.25
N ASP A 1158 15.93 19.70 40.74
CA ASP A 1158 16.74 20.93 40.76
C ASP A 1158 17.07 21.46 39.35
N LYS A 1159 17.04 20.62 38.31
CA LYS A 1159 17.26 21.02 36.92
C LYS A 1159 16.04 21.71 36.30
N PHE A 1160 14.87 21.65 36.94
CA PHE A 1160 13.61 22.23 36.47
C PHE A 1160 13.21 23.52 37.20
N LYS A 1161 13.91 23.90 38.28
CA LYS A 1161 13.66 25.16 38.98
C LYS A 1161 13.91 26.34 38.04
N ILE A 1162 12.88 27.16 37.83
CA ILE A 1162 13.00 28.45 37.17
C ILE A 1162 13.77 29.35 38.15
N LYS A 1163 14.89 29.94 37.73
CA LYS A 1163 15.53 30.99 38.54
C LYS A 1163 14.57 32.17 38.54
N ASP A 1164 14.09 32.58 39.71
CA ASP A 1164 13.27 33.79 39.85
C ASP A 1164 13.97 34.95 39.13
N LYS A 1165 13.25 35.57 38.19
CA LYS A 1165 13.74 36.65 37.30
C LYS A 1165 14.02 37.93 38.09
#